data_AF-A3IVY3-F1
#
_entry.id   AF-A3IVY3-F1
#
_cell.length_a   1.000
_cell.length_b   1.000
_cell.length_c   1.000
_cell.angle_alpha   90.00
_cell.angle_beta   90.00
_cell.angle_gamma   90.00
#
_symmetry.space_group_name_H-M   'P 1'
#
loop_
_entity.id
_entity.type
_entity.pdbx_description
1 polymer ?
#
loop_
_entity_poly.entity_id
_entity_poly.type
_entity_poly.pdbx_seq_one_letter_code
_entity_poly.pdbx_strand_id
1 'polypeptide(L)'
;MTSPLLELFYQLRDEEGFSLSIEQYNCAKNYIVQKFSDHPNSNLITNPNLTNLKTKRICESLWVKSQEEKQKFNEAWEKMLQNDREVKLTTNRDNSIINQQDFAQPIDSKNNYENSTITISQFPQEPPLPPSPSSPLPSPQLTLKDPKIGTALEIRKRWNVLSKNNPDYYPIATAKLQESWEQLHPLPFESPRRQWDLKSTVIEAAKRGFFERVIYQKKQLYRRQIVIFIDRSDSMIPFVGFARLLLHCWQEAASYYFDNVISEEVLTSETGWDSQSLNRTLLNYTPESTSCLIFSDAGAARKRYVEERFSETENILRRLTRRFSRVAWLNPLPYQRWFGTTALDIADLSEDIPNFAMFGLEIKDFDRLIPWLKEEAIPTRHFQPDFSQQWEPYLSDDDFFSPEDRLKLFEQDYDANTCDLLKRSAFPLSLSPDLLYYLRHHQDKNKQPSWYAIADILLSGLVRRVDRELYEMSPDIRKILLEKLSKEQLKTLAHQLQTYIRAQIAENSLLPPNLQHQEWLSLAYLQPSQAVDQLKQALKQALDHNNRVRLVGLTTLLESLSSALEGYEPLLMVTEPLNAYSRGDLTALANALERDIDNEQDLQNGLIEQIQTISPFKFSQLEPLTLNIPTLQFVFTAETVFVDNTGKIIKKQPIKAYYYDEILEGETEENKDDNFANIRMIYIPAGQFFMGTPDEEIEQLSKKYDADYFNQEKLQHLVNVPSFYLSQTPITQAQWKVIASREDLKVEQDLQLEPSNFKGKNRPVEKVSWEEAVEFCQRLSKWTGKGYKLPSEAKWEYACRSVINSPSSVNNEELTLKQWNQQYHQPFHFGPTLTSKIANYRADKTFADEPTGQYRKKTIPVGQFSPNAFGLYDMHGNVWEWCEDDYHSSYDGAPNDGSAWIDENSTRTKILRGGGWIYNPHYCRSAFRNLSNRDNHENDVGFRVMCDAGKTQ
;
A
#
# COMPACT_ATOMS: atom_id res chain seq x y z
N MET A 1 -5.79 31.81 -3.95
CA MET A 1 -5.50 31.42 -5.34
C MET A 1 -4.36 30.42 -5.30
N THR A 2 -4.56 29.25 -5.91
CA THR A 2 -3.53 28.23 -6.13
C THR A 2 -2.38 28.82 -6.94
N SER A 3 -1.16 28.29 -6.75
CA SER A 3 0.02 28.81 -7.45
C SER A 3 -0.10 28.50 -8.96
N PRO A 4 0.09 29.46 -9.88
CA PRO A 4 0.00 29.18 -11.31
C PRO A 4 0.97 28.09 -11.80
N LEU A 5 2.13 27.94 -11.12
CA LEU A 5 3.06 26.85 -11.38
C LEU A 5 2.54 25.49 -10.89
N LEU A 6 1.78 25.48 -9.80
CA LEU A 6 1.12 24.27 -9.29
C LEU A 6 -0.05 23.86 -10.18
N GLU A 7 -0.82 24.82 -10.67
CA GLU A 7 -1.90 24.59 -11.64
C GLU A 7 -1.35 24.03 -12.96
N LEU A 8 -0.27 24.63 -13.49
CA LEU A 8 0.41 24.09 -14.67
C LEU A 8 0.92 22.66 -14.42
N PHE A 9 1.51 22.39 -13.24
CA PHE A 9 1.98 21.06 -12.88
C PHE A 9 0.84 20.03 -12.87
N TYR A 10 -0.30 20.35 -12.25
CA TYR A 10 -1.47 19.46 -12.24
C TYR A 10 -2.09 19.30 -13.61
N GLN A 11 -2.17 20.36 -14.42
CA GLN A 11 -2.68 20.28 -15.79
C GLN A 11 -1.81 19.33 -16.64
N LEU A 12 -0.49 19.48 -16.58
CA LEU A 12 0.43 18.63 -17.33
C LEU A 12 0.37 17.17 -16.86
N ARG A 13 0.25 16.94 -15.56
CA ARG A 13 0.25 15.60 -14.97
C ARG A 13 -1.09 14.87 -15.12
N ASP A 14 -2.19 15.55 -14.81
CA ASP A 14 -3.52 14.95 -14.66
C ASP A 14 -4.36 15.05 -15.95
N GLU A 15 -4.15 16.07 -16.79
CA GLU A 15 -4.90 16.26 -18.05
C GLU A 15 -4.09 15.84 -19.29
N GLU A 16 -2.79 16.19 -19.34
CA GLU A 16 -1.92 15.90 -20.49
C GLU A 16 -1.09 14.60 -20.32
N GLY A 17 -1.24 13.91 -19.18
CA GLY A 17 -0.65 12.59 -18.92
C GLY A 17 0.86 12.55 -18.64
N PHE A 18 1.49 13.67 -18.28
CA PHE A 18 2.92 13.68 -18.02
C PHE A 18 3.25 12.88 -16.75
N SER A 19 4.29 12.04 -16.82
CA SER A 19 4.81 11.30 -15.66
C SER A 19 5.65 12.21 -14.74
N LEU A 20 4.97 13.13 -14.03
CA LEU A 20 5.58 14.10 -13.12
C LEU A 20 5.33 13.79 -11.64
N SER A 21 6.41 13.75 -10.85
CA SER A 21 6.33 13.55 -9.40
C SER A 21 6.23 14.87 -8.62
N ILE A 22 5.67 14.81 -7.41
CA ILE A 22 5.59 15.95 -6.49
C ILE A 22 6.99 16.49 -6.15
N GLU A 23 8.02 15.64 -6.18
CA GLU A 23 9.41 16.06 -6.02
C GLU A 23 9.91 16.87 -7.21
N GLN A 24 9.57 16.51 -8.44
CA GLN A 24 9.92 17.32 -9.62
C GLN A 24 9.25 18.71 -9.58
N TYR A 25 8.03 18.80 -9.03
CA TYR A 25 7.40 20.09 -8.74
C TYR A 25 8.17 20.88 -7.68
N ASN A 26 8.46 20.27 -6.53
CA ASN A 26 9.19 20.93 -5.44
C ASN A 26 10.63 21.31 -5.84
N CYS A 27 11.29 20.52 -6.68
CA CYS A 27 12.60 20.80 -7.25
C CYS A 27 12.55 22.02 -8.17
N ALA A 28 11.60 22.08 -9.10
CA ALA A 28 11.43 23.25 -9.96
C ALA A 28 11.12 24.49 -9.13
N LYS A 29 10.16 24.40 -8.21
CA LYS A 29 9.77 25.48 -7.30
C LYS A 29 10.95 26.00 -6.47
N ASN A 30 11.70 25.13 -5.81
CA ASN A 30 12.82 25.53 -4.95
C ASN A 30 13.98 26.12 -5.75
N TYR A 31 14.25 25.59 -6.95
CA TYR A 31 15.27 26.15 -7.84
C TYR A 31 14.89 27.55 -8.33
N ILE A 32 13.62 27.76 -8.72
CA ILE A 32 13.10 29.08 -9.10
C ILE A 32 13.19 30.04 -7.90
N VAL A 33 12.78 29.61 -6.71
CA VAL A 33 12.84 30.44 -5.51
C VAL A 33 14.28 30.81 -5.15
N GLN A 34 15.24 29.88 -5.18
CA GLN A 34 16.65 30.15 -4.83
C GLN A 34 17.42 30.99 -5.87
N LYS A 35 17.11 30.86 -7.17
CA LYS A 35 17.82 31.60 -8.23
C LYS A 35 17.23 32.99 -8.50
N PHE A 36 15.97 33.22 -8.15
CA PHE A 36 15.29 34.51 -8.36
C PHE A 36 15.06 35.30 -7.06
N SER A 37 15.50 34.79 -5.91
CA SER A 37 15.43 35.45 -4.59
C SER A 37 16.32 36.70 -4.43
N ASP A 38 17.20 36.99 -5.39
CA ASP A 38 18.06 38.18 -5.35
C ASP A 38 17.32 39.48 -5.73
N HIS A 39 16.04 39.42 -6.10
CA HIS A 39 15.19 40.60 -6.32
C HIS A 39 14.24 40.85 -5.14
N PRO A 40 14.32 42.01 -4.46
CA PRO A 40 13.63 42.29 -3.20
C PRO A 40 12.15 42.66 -3.37
N ASN A 41 11.44 42.04 -4.31
CA ASN A 41 9.98 42.17 -4.42
C ASN A 41 9.32 40.92 -3.83
N SER A 42 8.75 41.08 -2.64
CA SER A 42 8.16 40.05 -1.78
C SER A 42 7.06 39.19 -2.42
N ASN A 43 6.49 39.61 -3.55
CA ASN A 43 5.45 38.86 -4.27
C ASN A 43 5.99 37.67 -5.10
N LEU A 44 7.30 37.59 -5.37
CA LEU A 44 7.92 36.44 -6.07
C LEU A 44 8.18 35.24 -5.14
N ILE A 45 8.25 35.47 -3.83
CA ILE A 45 8.56 34.45 -2.82
C ILE A 45 7.35 33.52 -2.59
N THR A 46 6.13 34.01 -2.84
CA THR A 46 4.89 33.26 -2.67
C THR A 46 4.31 32.72 -3.96
N ASN A 47 4.70 33.26 -5.13
CA ASN A 47 4.23 32.77 -6.43
C ASN A 47 5.25 32.97 -7.58
N PRO A 48 5.81 31.89 -8.16
CA PRO A 48 6.77 32.02 -9.27
C PRO A 48 6.08 32.52 -10.55
N ASN A 49 6.63 33.58 -11.14
CA ASN A 49 6.03 34.27 -12.28
C ASN A 49 6.21 33.48 -13.59
N LEU A 50 5.10 32.99 -14.17
CA LEU A 50 5.07 32.28 -15.45
C LEU A 50 5.46 33.16 -16.66
N THR A 51 5.49 34.50 -16.52
CA THR A 51 5.95 35.38 -17.61
C THR A 51 7.48 35.39 -17.79
N ASN A 52 8.23 34.71 -16.91
CA ASN A 52 9.69 34.63 -17.00
C ASN A 52 10.12 33.45 -17.88
N LEU A 53 10.75 33.74 -19.02
CA LEU A 53 11.27 32.76 -19.98
C LEU A 53 12.27 31.77 -19.37
N LYS A 54 12.98 32.15 -18.30
CA LYS A 54 13.90 31.23 -17.60
C LYS A 54 13.12 30.19 -16.79
N THR A 55 12.02 30.57 -16.16
CA THR A 55 11.10 29.66 -15.46
C THR A 55 10.54 28.62 -16.44
N LYS A 56 10.12 29.07 -17.63
CA LYS A 56 9.67 28.19 -18.71
C LYS A 56 10.73 27.14 -19.06
N ARG A 57 11.96 27.58 -19.33
CA ARG A 57 13.07 26.68 -19.70
C ARG A 57 13.42 25.68 -18.60
N ILE A 58 13.36 26.09 -17.33
CA ILE A 58 13.61 25.19 -16.19
C ILE A 58 12.53 24.11 -16.12
N CYS A 59 11.26 24.49 -16.16
CA CYS A 59 10.16 23.53 -16.13
C CYS A 59 10.18 22.62 -17.37
N GLU A 60 10.44 23.18 -18.56
CA GLU A 60 10.61 22.42 -19.80
C GLU A 60 11.73 21.39 -19.67
N SER A 61 12.91 21.77 -19.18
CA SER A 61 14.05 20.85 -19.01
C SER A 61 13.84 19.76 -17.96
N LEU A 62 12.99 20.00 -16.96
CA LEU A 62 12.77 19.08 -15.84
C LEU A 62 11.56 18.18 -16.05
N TRP A 63 10.56 18.63 -16.80
CA TRP A 63 9.26 17.99 -16.91
C TRP A 63 8.99 17.40 -18.29
N VAL A 64 9.64 17.89 -19.35
CA VAL A 64 9.45 17.38 -20.72
C VAL A 64 10.51 16.33 -21.04
N LYS A 65 10.08 15.14 -21.44
CA LYS A 65 10.92 13.97 -21.76
C LYS A 65 10.83 13.55 -23.23
N SER A 66 9.84 14.06 -23.98
CA SER A 66 9.68 13.79 -25.42
C SER A 66 9.33 15.05 -26.22
N GLN A 67 9.47 14.98 -27.55
CA GLN A 67 9.13 16.08 -28.44
C GLN A 67 7.61 16.33 -28.53
N GLU A 68 6.80 15.29 -28.30
CA GLU A 68 5.34 15.38 -28.19
C GLU A 68 4.92 16.06 -26.88
N GLU A 69 5.53 15.67 -25.75
CA GLU A 69 5.34 16.35 -24.46
C GLU A 69 5.80 17.81 -24.56
N LYS A 70 6.83 18.12 -25.35
CA LYS A 70 7.28 19.49 -25.57
C LYS A 70 6.20 20.35 -26.22
N GLN A 71 5.42 19.81 -27.16
CA GLN A 71 4.32 20.54 -27.80
C GLN A 71 3.19 20.79 -26.80
N LYS A 72 2.72 19.75 -26.10
CA LYS A 72 1.69 19.85 -25.05
C LYS A 72 2.08 20.81 -23.92
N PHE A 73 3.35 20.76 -23.49
CA PHE A 73 3.91 21.68 -22.50
C PHE A 73 3.85 23.14 -22.98
N ASN A 74 4.22 23.40 -24.22
CA ASN A 74 4.21 24.75 -24.78
C ASN A 74 2.78 25.30 -24.92
N GLU A 75 1.82 24.48 -25.34
CA GLU A 75 0.41 24.84 -25.46
C GLU A 75 -0.22 25.16 -24.09
N ALA A 76 0.00 24.29 -23.10
CA ALA A 76 -0.46 24.52 -21.72
C ALA A 76 0.16 25.78 -21.11
N TRP A 77 1.46 26.02 -21.35
CA TRP A 77 2.15 27.22 -20.90
C TRP A 77 1.58 28.51 -21.50
N GLU A 78 1.27 28.50 -22.81
CA GLU A 78 0.67 29.67 -23.48
C GLU A 78 -0.76 29.95 -23.05
N LYS A 79 -1.58 28.90 -22.85
CA LYS A 79 -2.94 29.01 -22.31
C LYS A 79 -2.96 29.67 -20.93
N MET A 80 -2.03 29.28 -20.05
CA MET A 80 -1.88 29.88 -18.72
C MET A 80 -1.42 31.36 -18.77
N LEU A 81 -0.56 31.73 -19.72
CA LEU A 81 -0.14 33.12 -19.92
C LEU A 81 -1.28 34.04 -20.41
N GLN A 82 -2.25 33.52 -21.16
CA GLN A 82 -3.40 34.29 -21.63
C GLN A 82 -4.40 34.56 -20.50
N ASN A 83 -4.70 33.55 -19.67
CA ASN A 83 -5.59 33.69 -18.51
C ASN A 83 -5.07 34.71 -17.48
N ASP A 84 -3.76 34.73 -17.22
CA ASP A 84 -3.16 35.70 -16.27
C ASP A 84 -3.19 37.15 -16.80
N ARG A 85 -3.28 37.36 -18.13
CA ARG A 85 -3.45 38.69 -18.73
C ARG A 85 -4.89 39.21 -18.60
N GLU A 86 -5.90 38.37 -18.76
CA GLU A 86 -7.31 38.76 -18.62
C GLU A 86 -7.68 39.09 -17.17
N VAL A 87 -7.15 38.35 -16.19
CA VAL A 87 -7.35 38.60 -14.75
C VAL A 87 -6.72 39.92 -14.28
N LYS A 88 -5.61 40.34 -14.89
CA LYS A 88 -4.97 41.65 -14.62
C LYS A 88 -5.72 42.83 -15.23
N LEU A 89 -6.53 42.61 -16.27
CA LEU A 89 -7.37 43.63 -16.91
C LEU A 89 -8.68 43.87 -16.14
N THR A 90 -9.24 42.83 -15.50
CA THR A 90 -10.44 42.93 -14.66
C THR A 90 -10.14 43.58 -13.30
N THR A 91 -9.04 43.20 -12.64
CA THR A 91 -8.62 43.78 -11.35
C THR A 91 -8.28 45.28 -11.41
N ASN A 92 -7.82 45.78 -12.56
CA ASN A 92 -7.62 47.23 -12.77
C ASN A 92 -8.91 48.02 -13.03
N ARG A 93 -10.01 47.36 -13.43
CA ARG A 93 -11.33 48.01 -13.55
C ARG A 93 -12.03 48.12 -12.18
N ASP A 94 -11.90 47.11 -11.32
CA ASP A 94 -12.56 47.10 -10.00
C ASP A 94 -11.91 48.03 -8.97
N ASN A 95 -10.60 48.31 -9.09
CA ASN A 95 -9.89 49.25 -8.22
C ASN A 95 -10.17 50.74 -8.52
N SER A 96 -11.00 51.05 -9.53
CA SER A 96 -11.37 52.43 -9.88
C SER A 96 -12.67 52.93 -9.23
N ILE A 97 -13.36 52.10 -8.42
CA ILE A 97 -14.70 52.41 -7.88
C ILE A 97 -14.73 52.63 -6.35
N ILE A 98 -13.64 52.39 -5.62
CA ILE A 98 -13.62 52.56 -4.15
C ILE A 98 -12.50 53.52 -3.75
N ASN A 99 -12.84 54.82 -3.68
CA ASN A 99 -12.43 55.74 -2.60
C ASN A 99 -12.88 57.18 -2.94
N GLN A 100 -14.02 57.58 -2.39
CA GLN A 100 -14.37 58.98 -2.13
C GLN A 100 -14.72 59.15 -0.64
N GLN A 101 -14.33 60.32 -0.10
CA GLN A 101 -14.60 60.94 1.22
C GLN A 101 -13.58 60.61 2.33
N ASP A 102 -12.58 61.48 2.55
CA ASP A 102 -12.54 62.74 3.36
C ASP A 102 -12.29 62.43 4.85
N PHE A 103 -11.16 62.80 5.48
CA PHE A 103 -10.73 64.11 6.04
C PHE A 103 -9.22 63.98 6.41
N ALA A 104 -8.30 64.95 6.48
CA ALA A 104 -8.27 66.39 6.27
C ALA A 104 -6.80 66.90 6.19
N GLN A 105 -6.57 67.92 5.34
CA GLN A 105 -5.81 69.17 5.52
C GLN A 105 -4.24 69.19 5.71
N PRO A 106 -3.57 70.31 5.32
CA PRO A 106 -2.40 70.29 4.42
C PRO A 106 -1.13 70.97 4.98
N ILE A 107 0.05 70.66 4.43
CA ILE A 107 1.18 71.61 4.37
C ILE A 107 1.91 71.48 3.03
N ASP A 108 2.02 72.65 2.40
CA ASP A 108 2.63 73.00 1.13
C ASP A 108 4.11 73.36 1.33
N SER A 109 5.02 72.96 0.43
CA SER A 109 6.19 73.77 -0.02
C SER A 109 7.19 72.99 -0.89
N LYS A 110 7.14 73.30 -2.20
CA LYS A 110 8.22 73.78 -3.09
C LYS A 110 9.65 73.19 -3.03
N ASN A 111 10.09 72.82 -4.25
CA ASN A 111 11.36 73.15 -4.92
C ASN A 111 12.67 72.51 -4.40
N ASN A 112 13.34 71.71 -5.24
CA ASN A 112 14.30 72.23 -6.25
C ASN A 112 14.95 71.10 -7.07
N TYR A 113 15.21 71.45 -8.34
CA TYR A 113 16.03 70.74 -9.31
C TYR A 113 17.53 70.89 -8.98
N GLU A 114 18.36 69.90 -9.37
CA GLU A 114 19.39 70.01 -10.43
C GLU A 114 20.51 68.95 -10.32
N ASN A 115 20.81 68.35 -11.49
CA ASN A 115 22.12 67.97 -12.09
C ASN A 115 23.22 67.36 -11.19
N SER A 116 23.89 66.25 -11.55
CA SER A 116 24.90 66.25 -12.65
C SER A 116 25.55 64.87 -12.88
N THR A 117 25.64 64.51 -14.18
CA THR A 117 26.76 63.96 -14.99
C THR A 117 27.79 62.93 -14.45
N ILE A 118 27.73 61.73 -15.05
CA ILE A 118 28.75 60.81 -15.63
C ILE A 118 30.25 61.01 -15.27
N THR A 119 30.94 59.94 -14.86
CA THR A 119 32.33 59.66 -15.30
C THR A 119 32.68 58.15 -15.23
N ILE A 120 33.29 57.62 -16.30
CA ILE A 120 33.97 56.32 -16.39
C ILE A 120 35.44 56.53 -15.95
N SER A 121 36.02 55.66 -15.11
CA SER A 121 37.36 55.05 -15.31
C SER A 121 37.95 54.35 -14.07
N GLN A 122 38.79 53.35 -14.37
CA GLN A 122 39.96 52.86 -13.62
C GLN A 122 39.81 51.79 -12.51
N PHE A 123 40.38 50.62 -12.82
CA PHE A 123 40.91 49.63 -11.87
C PHE A 123 42.07 50.21 -11.04
N PRO A 124 42.21 49.79 -9.77
CA PRO A 124 43.55 49.53 -9.22
C PRO A 124 43.68 48.17 -8.51
N GLN A 125 44.95 47.77 -8.39
CA GLN A 125 45.52 46.45 -8.08
C GLN A 125 45.38 45.96 -6.63
N GLU A 126 45.50 44.64 -6.46
CA GLU A 126 45.72 43.92 -5.19
C GLU A 126 47.06 44.27 -4.50
N PRO A 127 47.10 44.33 -3.16
CA PRO A 127 48.31 44.16 -2.36
C PRO A 127 48.40 42.75 -1.70
N PRO A 128 49.59 42.32 -1.23
CA PRO A 128 49.99 40.92 -1.13
C PRO A 128 49.61 40.22 0.18
N LEU A 129 49.50 38.89 0.10
CA LEU A 129 49.32 37.94 1.20
C LEU A 129 50.53 37.91 2.18
N PRO A 130 50.29 37.92 3.50
CA PRO A 130 51.21 37.39 4.50
C PRO A 130 50.76 36.01 5.03
N PRO A 131 51.65 35.25 5.70
CA PRO A 131 51.72 33.80 5.58
C PRO A 131 50.83 33.04 6.57
N SER A 132 50.46 31.82 6.17
CA SER A 132 49.78 30.84 6.99
C SER A 132 50.58 30.44 8.23
N PRO A 133 49.90 30.25 9.38
CA PRO A 133 50.22 29.16 10.27
C PRO A 133 49.02 28.22 10.44
N SER A 134 49.23 27.00 9.94
CA SER A 134 48.83 25.73 10.54
C SER A 134 47.82 25.73 11.70
N SER A 135 46.71 25.02 11.46
CA SER A 135 45.80 24.30 12.37
C SER A 135 44.35 24.85 12.33
N PRO A 136 43.36 24.05 11.89
CA PRO A 136 41.96 24.47 11.95
C PRO A 136 41.46 24.46 13.41
N LEU A 137 41.17 25.64 13.94
CA LEU A 137 40.20 25.81 15.03
C LEU A 137 38.80 25.46 14.49
N PRO A 138 37.94 24.83 15.31
CA PRO A 138 36.63 24.34 14.88
C PRO A 138 35.69 25.51 14.52
N SER A 139 35.02 25.41 13.37
CA SER A 139 34.04 26.38 12.90
C SER A 139 32.80 26.42 13.80
N PRO A 140 32.09 27.57 13.89
CA PRO A 140 30.96 27.74 14.81
C PRO A 140 29.76 26.89 14.36
N GLN A 141 29.14 26.20 15.32
CA GLN A 141 27.85 25.54 15.12
C GLN A 141 26.78 26.57 14.76
N LEU A 142 26.35 26.58 13.50
CA LEU A 142 25.07 27.15 13.08
C LEU A 142 23.96 26.20 13.54
N THR A 143 23.30 26.57 14.64
CA THR A 143 22.07 25.94 15.13
C THR A 143 20.91 26.29 14.20
N LEU A 144 20.77 25.52 13.11
CA LEU A 144 19.55 25.49 12.30
C LEU A 144 18.47 24.69 13.05
N LYS A 145 17.65 25.39 13.82
CA LYS A 145 16.37 24.89 14.32
C LYS A 145 15.34 24.90 13.19
N ASP A 146 15.40 23.90 12.29
CA ASP A 146 14.25 23.52 11.48
C ASP A 146 14.36 22.05 10.99
N PRO A 147 13.56 21.10 11.52
CA PRO A 147 13.81 19.66 11.34
C PRO A 147 13.32 19.05 10.00
N LYS A 148 12.85 19.85 9.03
CA LYS A 148 12.24 19.31 7.79
C LYS A 148 13.11 19.33 6.53
N ILE A 149 14.30 19.94 6.56
CA ILE A 149 15.17 20.05 5.37
C ILE A 149 16.43 19.16 5.45
N GLY A 150 16.77 18.63 6.64
CA GLY A 150 17.95 17.79 6.84
C GLY A 150 17.85 16.33 6.36
N THR A 151 16.63 15.82 6.12
CA THR A 151 16.41 14.37 6.05
C THR A 151 16.90 13.74 4.74
N ALA A 152 16.67 14.37 3.58
CA ALA A 152 17.02 13.79 2.29
C ALA A 152 18.54 13.84 1.97
N LEU A 153 19.25 14.86 2.46
CA LEU A 153 20.69 15.03 2.26
C LEU A 153 21.53 14.18 3.23
N GLU A 154 21.05 13.95 4.46
CA GLU A 154 21.68 13.05 5.44
C GLU A 154 21.48 11.57 5.08
N ILE A 155 20.29 11.19 4.57
CA ILE A 155 20.02 9.81 4.10
C ILE A 155 20.96 9.40 2.96
N ARG A 156 21.34 10.33 2.07
CA ARG A 156 22.20 10.03 0.91
C ARG A 156 23.69 9.87 1.24
N LYS A 157 24.19 10.45 2.33
CA LYS A 157 25.59 10.22 2.79
C LYS A 157 25.77 8.86 3.48
N ARG A 158 24.68 8.19 3.85
CA ARG A 158 24.63 7.04 4.76
C ARG A 158 24.54 5.66 4.08
N TRP A 159 24.61 5.61 2.75
CA TRP A 159 24.25 4.49 1.87
C TRP A 159 25.37 3.45 1.61
N ASN A 160 26.31 3.26 2.53
CA ASN A 160 27.68 2.81 2.19
C ASN A 160 28.08 1.40 2.72
N VAL A 161 27.15 0.46 2.84
CA VAL A 161 27.26 -0.57 3.88
C VAL A 161 26.92 -2.01 3.46
N LEU A 162 25.75 -2.29 2.86
CA LEU A 162 25.45 -3.67 2.45
C LEU A 162 26.31 -4.10 1.24
N SER A 163 26.70 -3.16 0.37
CA SER A 163 27.69 -3.41 -0.68
C SER A 163 29.11 -3.63 -0.14
N LYS A 164 29.40 -3.20 1.10
CA LYS A 164 30.68 -3.47 1.78
C LYS A 164 30.70 -4.80 2.51
N ASN A 165 29.56 -5.26 3.05
CA ASN A 165 29.52 -6.42 3.95
C ASN A 165 29.01 -7.73 3.30
N ASN A 166 28.39 -7.72 2.11
CA ASN A 166 28.05 -8.98 1.41
C ASN A 166 28.13 -8.89 -0.13
N PRO A 167 29.30 -9.16 -0.74
CA PRO A 167 29.60 -8.88 -2.14
C PRO A 167 29.05 -9.88 -3.17
N ASP A 168 28.39 -10.95 -2.74
CA ASP A 168 28.01 -12.11 -3.59
C ASP A 168 26.60 -12.01 -4.23
N TYR A 169 25.98 -10.84 -4.22
CA TYR A 169 24.66 -10.64 -4.83
C TYR A 169 24.72 -10.32 -6.32
N TYR A 170 25.82 -9.71 -6.76
CA TYR A 170 26.05 -9.29 -8.14
C TYR A 170 26.76 -10.40 -8.94
N PRO A 171 26.61 -10.40 -10.28
CA PRO A 171 27.26 -11.41 -11.13
C PRO A 171 28.80 -11.39 -11.05
N ILE A 172 29.41 -10.24 -10.71
CA ILE A 172 30.85 -10.09 -10.50
C ILE A 172 31.10 -9.67 -9.05
N ALA A 173 31.83 -10.50 -8.31
CA ALA A 173 32.13 -10.27 -6.90
C ALA A 173 33.19 -9.18 -6.69
N THR A 174 33.20 -8.55 -5.51
CA THR A 174 34.15 -7.50 -5.13
C THR A 174 35.61 -7.92 -5.28
N ALA A 175 35.97 -9.14 -4.88
CA ALA A 175 37.34 -9.64 -5.02
C ALA A 175 37.79 -9.61 -6.48
N LYS A 176 36.91 -9.99 -7.41
CA LYS A 176 37.19 -9.95 -8.85
C LYS A 176 37.28 -8.53 -9.39
N LEU A 177 36.45 -7.61 -8.90
CA LEU A 177 36.53 -6.18 -9.26
C LEU A 177 37.82 -5.53 -8.79
N GLN A 178 38.27 -5.86 -7.57
CA GLN A 178 39.55 -5.41 -7.00
C GLN A 178 40.73 -6.00 -7.76
N GLU A 179 40.73 -7.31 -8.00
CA GLU A 179 41.73 -7.99 -8.84
C GLU A 179 41.81 -7.34 -10.23
N SER A 180 40.66 -7.09 -10.84
CA SER A 180 40.57 -6.42 -12.14
C SER A 180 41.12 -5.00 -12.09
N TRP A 181 40.88 -4.26 -11.01
CA TRP A 181 41.42 -2.92 -10.82
C TRP A 181 42.94 -2.92 -10.66
N GLU A 182 43.49 -3.88 -9.90
CA GLU A 182 44.93 -4.10 -9.79
C GLU A 182 45.55 -4.46 -11.15
N GLN A 183 44.86 -5.26 -11.97
CA GLN A 183 45.29 -5.56 -13.34
C GLN A 183 45.25 -4.34 -14.27
N LEU A 184 44.29 -3.42 -14.06
CA LEU A 184 44.17 -2.16 -14.80
C LEU A 184 45.15 -1.09 -14.30
N HIS A 185 45.66 -1.22 -13.08
CA HIS A 185 46.74 -0.42 -12.50
C HIS A 185 48.11 -1.06 -12.79
N PRO A 186 48.80 -0.69 -13.88
CA PRO A 186 50.20 -1.10 -13.99
C PRO A 186 50.99 -0.42 -12.87
N LEU A 187 51.70 -1.21 -12.06
CA LEU A 187 52.97 -0.78 -11.48
C LEU A 187 53.79 -0.15 -12.61
N PRO A 188 54.63 0.89 -12.38
CA PRO A 188 55.42 1.52 -13.43
C PRO A 188 56.24 0.45 -14.17
N PHE A 189 55.69 -0.03 -15.29
CA PHE A 189 56.28 -1.10 -16.05
C PHE A 189 57.11 -0.44 -17.13
N GLU A 190 58.40 -0.74 -17.13
CA GLU A 190 59.27 -0.38 -18.22
C GLU A 190 58.75 -1.08 -19.48
N SER A 191 58.26 -0.31 -20.46
CA SER A 191 57.89 -0.91 -21.73
C SER A 191 59.13 -1.52 -22.40
N PRO A 192 59.06 -2.74 -22.96
CA PRO A 192 60.12 -3.23 -23.86
C PRO A 192 60.18 -2.38 -25.14
N ARG A 193 59.14 -1.58 -25.44
CA ARG A 193 59.12 -0.66 -26.58
C ARG A 193 59.87 0.63 -26.25
N ARG A 194 60.95 0.81 -27.00
CA ARG A 194 61.84 1.96 -27.00
C ARG A 194 61.21 3.09 -27.83
N GLN A 195 60.90 4.23 -27.21
CA GLN A 195 60.40 5.40 -27.92
C GLN A 195 61.56 6.36 -28.23
N TRP A 196 61.55 6.97 -29.41
CA TRP A 196 62.53 7.97 -29.78
C TRP A 196 62.49 9.15 -28.80
N ASP A 197 63.56 9.34 -28.04
CA ASP A 197 63.80 10.57 -27.30
C ASP A 197 64.41 11.59 -28.27
N LEU A 198 63.53 12.27 -29.00
CA LEU A 198 63.90 13.31 -29.98
C LEU A 198 64.79 14.36 -29.34
N LYS A 199 64.51 14.77 -28.10
CA LYS A 199 65.25 15.83 -27.42
C LYS A 199 66.68 15.40 -27.13
N SER A 200 66.89 14.23 -26.52
CA SER A 200 68.24 13.71 -26.26
C SER A 200 68.97 13.40 -27.56
N THR A 201 68.28 12.86 -28.56
CA THR A 201 68.87 12.59 -29.88
C THR A 201 69.35 13.87 -30.56
N VAL A 202 68.54 14.93 -30.52
CA VAL A 202 68.91 16.24 -31.09
C VAL A 202 70.04 16.86 -30.28
N ILE A 203 70.03 16.78 -28.95
CA ILE A 203 71.12 17.28 -28.10
C ILE A 203 72.43 16.52 -28.37
N GLU A 204 72.40 15.20 -28.50
CA GLU A 204 73.57 14.39 -28.81
C GLU A 204 74.10 14.70 -30.22
N ALA A 205 73.21 14.78 -31.21
CA ALA A 205 73.57 15.13 -32.59
C ALA A 205 74.14 16.56 -32.67
N ALA A 206 73.56 17.51 -31.93
CA ALA A 206 74.06 18.88 -31.85
C ALA A 206 75.41 18.97 -31.13
N LYS A 207 75.63 18.17 -30.07
CA LYS A 207 76.93 18.09 -29.37
C LYS A 207 78.03 17.45 -30.22
N ARG A 208 77.70 16.45 -31.03
CA ARG A 208 78.67 15.72 -31.87
C ARG A 208 78.83 16.33 -33.27
N GLY A 209 77.90 17.18 -33.70
CA GLY A 209 77.91 17.84 -35.01
C GLY A 209 77.36 17.01 -36.17
N PHE A 210 76.90 15.78 -35.93
CA PHE A 210 76.24 14.91 -36.92
C PHE A 210 75.32 13.88 -36.24
N PHE A 211 74.32 13.38 -36.99
CA PHE A 211 73.35 12.40 -36.48
C PHE A 211 73.87 10.97 -36.65
N GLU A 212 74.25 10.33 -35.54
CA GLU A 212 74.81 8.96 -35.55
C GLU A 212 73.74 7.89 -35.34
N ARG A 213 72.87 8.07 -34.35
CA ARG A 213 71.82 7.12 -33.99
C ARG A 213 70.67 7.79 -33.26
N VAL A 214 69.48 7.22 -33.40
CA VAL A 214 68.32 7.56 -32.59
C VAL A 214 68.56 7.14 -31.15
N ILE A 215 68.49 8.08 -30.21
CA ILE A 215 68.46 7.76 -28.78
C ILE A 215 67.04 7.38 -28.43
N TYR A 216 66.89 6.17 -27.90
CA TYR A 216 65.61 5.69 -27.44
C TYR A 216 65.54 5.74 -25.93
N GLN A 217 64.48 6.29 -25.37
CA GLN A 217 64.13 6.09 -23.98
C GLN A 217 63.19 4.89 -23.84
N LYS A 218 63.32 4.14 -22.74
CA LYS A 218 62.27 3.19 -22.36
C LYS A 218 61.00 4.01 -22.10
N LYS A 219 59.90 3.68 -22.78
CA LYS A 219 58.63 4.35 -22.49
C LYS A 219 58.21 3.95 -21.08
N GLN A 220 58.26 4.88 -20.13
CA GLN A 220 57.54 4.71 -18.87
C GLN A 220 56.06 4.69 -19.24
N LEU A 221 55.42 3.54 -19.08
CA LEU A 221 53.97 3.46 -19.15
C LEU A 221 53.46 4.05 -17.84
N TYR A 222 53.11 5.34 -17.89
CA TYR A 222 52.36 5.95 -16.82
C TYR A 222 51.05 5.19 -16.61
N ARG A 223 50.57 5.18 -15.36
CA ARG A 223 49.26 4.66 -14.98
C ARG A 223 48.24 4.98 -16.07
N ARG A 224 47.70 3.96 -16.75
CA ARG A 224 46.62 4.18 -17.70
C ARG A 224 45.42 4.70 -16.92
N GLN A 225 44.90 5.84 -17.34
CA GLN A 225 43.72 6.43 -16.71
C GLN A 225 42.48 5.75 -17.27
N ILE A 226 41.54 5.41 -16.39
CA ILE A 226 40.23 4.90 -16.77
C ILE A 226 39.21 6.01 -16.53
N VAL A 227 38.42 6.32 -17.55
CA VAL A 227 37.27 7.22 -17.46
C VAL A 227 36.00 6.41 -17.61
N ILE A 228 35.05 6.61 -16.71
CA ILE A 228 33.80 5.84 -16.64
C ILE A 228 32.62 6.76 -16.90
N PHE A 229 31.78 6.41 -17.87
CA PHE A 229 30.48 7.04 -18.08
C PHE A 229 29.38 6.09 -17.59
N ILE A 230 28.48 6.59 -16.76
CA ILE A 230 27.42 5.80 -16.13
C ILE A 230 26.08 6.38 -16.53
N ASP A 231 25.25 5.55 -17.14
CA ASP A 231 23.87 5.88 -17.39
C ASP A 231 23.07 5.82 -16.08
N ARG A 232 22.39 6.91 -15.77
CA ARG A 232 21.53 7.05 -14.58
C ARG A 232 20.05 7.09 -14.93
N SER A 233 19.69 6.72 -16.15
CA SER A 233 18.31 6.60 -16.60
C SER A 233 17.53 5.56 -15.80
N ASP A 234 16.20 5.61 -15.92
CA ASP A 234 15.33 4.74 -15.12
C ASP A 234 15.54 3.24 -15.39
N SER A 235 15.93 2.87 -16.61
CA SER A 235 16.27 1.47 -16.96
C SER A 235 17.52 0.96 -16.25
N MET A 236 18.36 1.86 -15.76
CA MET A 236 19.61 1.54 -15.07
C MET A 236 19.49 1.47 -13.55
N ILE A 237 18.36 1.89 -12.99
CA ILE A 237 18.11 1.82 -11.54
C ILE A 237 18.30 0.41 -10.97
N PRO A 238 17.81 -0.68 -11.61
CA PRO A 238 18.08 -2.05 -11.14
C PRO A 238 19.57 -2.39 -10.97
N PHE A 239 20.46 -1.70 -11.68
CA PHE A 239 21.90 -2.01 -11.73
C PHE A 239 22.78 -0.96 -11.04
N VAL A 240 22.18 0.07 -10.45
CA VAL A 240 22.92 1.19 -9.85
C VAL A 240 23.83 0.76 -8.70
N GLY A 241 23.42 -0.24 -7.91
CA GLY A 241 24.25 -0.76 -6.82
C GLY A 241 25.54 -1.43 -7.32
N PHE A 242 25.49 -2.10 -8.49
CA PHE A 242 26.68 -2.60 -9.15
C PHE A 242 27.58 -1.46 -9.65
N ALA A 243 27.02 -0.41 -10.25
CA ALA A 243 27.78 0.75 -10.70
C ALA A 243 28.54 1.41 -9.54
N ARG A 244 27.89 1.55 -8.38
CA ARG A 244 28.51 2.06 -7.15
C ARG A 244 29.61 1.14 -6.64
N LEU A 245 29.39 -0.18 -6.67
CA LEU A 245 30.41 -1.17 -6.26
C LEU A 245 31.64 -1.10 -7.17
N LEU A 246 31.43 -0.98 -8.48
CA LEU A 246 32.49 -0.80 -9.47
C LEU A 246 33.31 0.47 -9.16
N LEU A 247 32.65 1.61 -8.99
CA LEU A 247 33.32 2.87 -8.62
C LEU A 247 34.04 2.79 -7.26
N HIS A 248 33.46 2.08 -6.29
CA HIS A 248 34.08 1.88 -4.99
C HIS A 248 35.35 1.03 -5.05
N CYS A 249 35.39 0.04 -5.94
CA CYS A 249 36.60 -0.73 -6.19
C CYS A 249 37.60 0.09 -7.01
N TRP A 250 37.12 0.92 -7.94
CA TRP A 250 37.92 1.69 -8.89
C TRP A 250 38.05 3.17 -8.49
N GLN A 251 38.44 3.44 -7.23
CA GLN A 251 38.31 4.78 -6.61
C GLN A 251 39.09 5.92 -7.28
N GLU A 252 40.13 5.62 -8.07
CA GLU A 252 40.92 6.65 -8.79
C GLU A 252 40.36 6.93 -10.21
N ALA A 253 39.34 6.21 -10.67
CA ALA A 253 38.75 6.42 -11.99
C ALA A 253 37.87 7.68 -12.02
N ALA A 254 38.05 8.53 -13.03
CA ALA A 254 37.16 9.67 -13.24
C ALA A 254 35.79 9.16 -13.70
N SER A 255 34.70 9.60 -13.06
CA SER A 255 33.35 9.17 -13.39
C SER A 255 32.44 10.34 -13.79
N TYR A 256 31.61 10.09 -14.79
CA TYR A 256 30.63 11.03 -15.32
C TYR A 256 29.29 10.33 -15.53
N TYR A 257 28.20 11.08 -15.42
CA TYR A 257 26.85 10.52 -15.50
C TYR A 257 26.05 11.15 -16.64
N PHE A 258 25.20 10.35 -17.28
CA PHE A 258 24.33 10.78 -18.37
C PHE A 258 22.97 10.08 -18.27
N ASP A 259 21.99 10.53 -19.06
CA ASP A 259 20.62 9.99 -19.03
C ASP A 259 20.22 9.44 -20.40
N ASN A 260 20.17 8.10 -20.53
CA ASN A 260 19.96 7.32 -21.75
C ASN A 260 21.04 7.50 -22.84
N VAL A 261 21.35 8.72 -23.26
CA VAL A 261 22.36 9.06 -24.27
C VAL A 261 23.33 10.08 -23.70
N ILE A 262 24.62 9.93 -24.01
CA ILE A 262 25.65 10.89 -23.59
C ILE A 262 25.46 12.17 -24.41
N SER A 263 25.02 13.25 -23.74
CA SER A 263 24.78 14.55 -24.36
C SER A 263 26.03 15.45 -24.37
N GLU A 264 25.94 16.65 -24.94
CA GLU A 264 27.01 17.65 -24.87
C GLU A 264 27.30 18.16 -23.45
N GLU A 265 26.42 17.88 -22.48
CA GLU A 265 26.62 18.14 -21.05
C GLU A 265 26.57 16.82 -20.29
N VAL A 266 27.57 16.57 -19.44
CA VAL A 266 27.65 15.38 -18.59
C VAL A 266 27.71 15.80 -17.12
N LEU A 267 27.07 15.01 -16.27
CA LEU A 267 26.99 15.29 -14.84
C LEU A 267 28.26 14.78 -14.14
N THR A 268 28.73 15.53 -13.14
CA THR A 268 29.95 15.19 -12.37
C THR A 268 29.66 14.35 -11.13
N SER A 269 28.39 14.14 -10.81
CA SER A 269 27.97 13.34 -9.68
C SER A 269 26.68 12.61 -9.96
N GLU A 270 26.48 11.50 -9.26
CA GLU A 270 25.33 10.63 -9.44
C GLU A 270 23.99 11.34 -9.09
N THR A 271 24.01 12.13 -8.01
CA THR A 271 22.81 12.75 -7.41
C THR A 271 22.84 14.29 -7.41
N GLY A 272 23.95 14.89 -7.83
CA GLY A 272 24.10 16.33 -7.94
C GLY A 272 23.75 16.86 -9.33
N TRP A 273 23.65 18.18 -9.40
CA TRP A 273 23.18 18.92 -10.58
C TRP A 273 24.31 19.63 -11.32
N ASP A 274 25.55 19.45 -10.84
CA ASP A 274 26.75 19.99 -11.45
C ASP A 274 27.01 19.24 -12.75
N SER A 275 26.94 19.98 -13.85
CA SER A 275 27.22 19.51 -15.20
C SER A 275 28.46 20.20 -15.74
N GLN A 276 29.10 19.54 -16.69
CA GLN A 276 30.18 20.10 -17.46
C GLN A 276 30.05 19.69 -18.93
N SER A 277 30.48 20.58 -19.80
CA SER A 277 30.51 20.29 -21.23
C SER A 277 31.39 19.09 -21.52
N LEU A 278 30.84 18.11 -22.25
CA LEU A 278 31.54 16.94 -22.73
C LEU A 278 32.83 17.32 -23.47
N ASN A 279 32.82 18.38 -24.28
CA ASN A 279 34.02 18.82 -24.99
C ASN A 279 35.12 19.28 -24.02
N ARG A 280 34.75 19.94 -22.92
CA ARG A 280 35.70 20.32 -21.86
C ARG A 280 36.23 19.10 -21.13
N THR A 281 35.38 18.12 -20.86
CA THR A 281 35.77 16.84 -20.25
C THR A 281 36.78 16.09 -21.14
N LEU A 282 36.47 15.97 -22.43
CA LEU A 282 37.29 15.25 -23.41
C LEU A 282 38.62 15.97 -23.74
N LEU A 283 38.80 17.23 -23.36
CA LEU A 283 40.08 17.94 -23.50
C LEU A 283 41.09 17.56 -22.43
N ASN A 284 40.65 16.98 -21.31
CA ASN A 284 41.53 16.58 -20.20
C ASN A 284 42.22 15.24 -20.43
N TYR A 285 41.88 14.51 -21.49
CA TYR A 285 42.30 13.14 -21.73
C TYR A 285 42.91 12.97 -23.12
N THR A 286 43.84 12.03 -23.23
CA THR A 286 44.57 11.73 -24.48
C THR A 286 44.50 10.24 -24.81
N PRO A 287 44.33 9.86 -26.10
CA PRO A 287 44.24 8.46 -26.50
C PRO A 287 45.44 7.63 -26.06
N GLU A 288 46.63 8.21 -25.93
CA GLU A 288 47.86 7.50 -25.60
C GLU A 288 47.92 6.98 -24.15
N SER A 289 47.03 7.46 -23.28
CA SER A 289 47.09 7.23 -21.84
C SER A 289 45.75 6.84 -21.21
N THR A 290 44.64 6.91 -21.95
CA THR A 290 43.30 6.86 -21.35
C THR A 290 42.37 5.91 -22.10
N SER A 291 41.74 4.99 -21.36
CA SER A 291 40.66 4.12 -21.83
C SER A 291 39.32 4.56 -21.24
N CYS A 292 38.24 4.28 -21.95
CA CYS A 292 36.89 4.64 -21.55
C CYS A 292 36.03 3.39 -21.31
N LEU A 293 35.28 3.39 -20.23
CA LEU A 293 34.23 2.43 -19.91
C LEU A 293 32.88 3.13 -19.89
N ILE A 294 31.90 2.63 -20.63
CA ILE A 294 30.50 3.08 -20.59
C ILE A 294 29.69 1.98 -19.91
N PHE A 295 28.91 2.32 -18.88
CA PHE A 295 28.00 1.40 -18.21
C PHE A 295 26.54 1.83 -18.48
N SER A 296 25.84 1.08 -19.32
CA SER A 296 24.45 1.36 -19.73
C SER A 296 23.79 0.12 -20.34
N ASP A 297 22.46 0.00 -20.20
CA ASP A 297 21.67 -1.10 -20.75
C ASP A 297 21.46 -0.98 -22.27
N ALA A 298 21.80 0.18 -22.87
CA ALA A 298 21.65 0.42 -24.31
C ALA A 298 20.23 0.19 -24.85
N GLY A 299 19.21 0.21 -23.98
CA GLY A 299 17.81 -0.09 -24.32
C GLY A 299 17.38 -1.54 -24.11
N ALA A 300 18.31 -2.45 -23.77
CA ALA A 300 18.00 -3.86 -23.56
C ALA A 300 17.08 -4.11 -22.37
N ALA A 301 17.14 -3.29 -21.31
CA ALA A 301 16.33 -3.51 -20.10
C ALA A 301 14.85 -3.18 -20.33
N ARG A 302 14.55 -2.26 -21.25
CA ARG A 302 13.17 -1.92 -21.64
C ARG A 302 12.64 -2.78 -22.79
N LYS A 303 13.43 -3.70 -23.32
CA LYS A 303 13.10 -4.54 -24.49
C LYS A 303 12.58 -3.73 -25.70
N ARG A 304 13.08 -2.51 -25.90
CA ARG A 304 12.56 -1.57 -26.91
C ARG A 304 13.65 -1.15 -27.89
N TYR A 305 13.26 -1.03 -29.15
CA TYR A 305 14.07 -0.41 -30.19
C TYR A 305 13.73 1.08 -30.36
N VAL A 306 14.75 1.93 -30.39
CA VAL A 306 14.67 3.37 -30.66
C VAL A 306 15.78 3.77 -31.62
N GLU A 307 15.42 4.11 -32.87
CA GLU A 307 16.35 4.44 -33.95
C GLU A 307 17.12 5.75 -33.72
N GLU A 308 16.46 6.76 -33.17
CA GLU A 308 17.08 8.06 -32.84
C GLU A 308 18.21 7.88 -31.82
N ARG A 309 17.98 7.07 -30.78
CA ARG A 309 18.97 6.71 -29.77
C ARG A 309 20.19 6.05 -30.38
N PHE A 310 19.99 5.13 -31.32
CA PHE A 310 21.08 4.46 -32.02
C PHE A 310 21.95 5.49 -32.76
N SER A 311 21.32 6.34 -33.56
CA SER A 311 21.99 7.36 -34.37
C SER A 311 22.82 8.34 -33.52
N GLU A 312 22.26 8.81 -32.40
CA GLU A 312 22.98 9.71 -31.48
C GLU A 312 24.15 9.00 -30.78
N THR A 313 23.95 7.75 -30.36
CA THR A 313 24.97 6.94 -29.70
C THR A 313 26.14 6.66 -30.64
N GLU A 314 25.87 6.32 -31.91
CA GLU A 314 26.90 6.10 -32.93
C GLU A 314 27.79 7.35 -33.09
N ASN A 315 27.18 8.53 -33.22
CA ASN A 315 27.91 9.78 -33.37
C ASN A 315 28.82 10.08 -32.16
N ILE A 316 28.31 9.84 -30.95
CA ILE A 316 29.10 9.98 -29.72
C ILE A 316 30.23 8.95 -29.67
N LEU A 317 29.97 7.68 -29.96
CA LEU A 317 31.01 6.64 -29.94
C LEU A 317 32.15 6.98 -30.89
N ARG A 318 31.84 7.45 -32.12
CA ARG A 318 32.86 7.91 -33.08
C ARG A 318 33.67 9.10 -32.57
N ARG A 319 33.11 9.95 -31.69
CA ARG A 319 33.86 11.04 -31.02
C ARG A 319 34.71 10.52 -29.87
N LEU A 320 34.19 9.62 -29.05
CA LEU A 320 34.92 9.03 -27.91
C LEU A 320 36.11 8.20 -28.39
N THR A 321 35.97 7.40 -29.45
CA THR A 321 37.08 6.59 -30.00
C THR A 321 38.20 7.39 -30.65
N ARG A 322 38.00 8.69 -30.87
CA ARG A 322 39.09 9.62 -31.27
C ARG A 322 39.88 10.15 -30.08
N ARG A 323 39.37 10.00 -28.86
CA ARG A 323 39.93 10.57 -27.62
C ARG A 323 40.40 9.54 -26.62
N PHE A 324 39.95 8.30 -26.74
CA PHE A 324 40.36 7.17 -25.91
C PHE A 324 40.97 6.08 -26.78
N SER A 325 41.98 5.36 -26.28
CA SER A 325 42.57 4.25 -27.04
C SER A 325 41.60 3.09 -27.21
N ARG A 326 40.80 2.83 -26.18
CA ARG A 326 39.76 1.80 -26.14
C ARG A 326 38.51 2.38 -25.51
N VAL A 327 37.37 2.14 -26.15
CA VAL A 327 36.05 2.39 -25.59
C VAL A 327 35.40 1.03 -25.38
N ALA A 328 35.05 0.73 -24.14
CA ALA A 328 34.33 -0.48 -23.80
C ALA A 328 32.92 -0.12 -23.32
N TRP A 329 31.91 -0.84 -23.79
CA TRP A 329 30.55 -0.73 -23.29
C TRP A 329 30.21 -1.96 -22.47
N LEU A 330 29.91 -1.79 -21.20
CA LEU A 330 29.48 -2.85 -20.30
C LEU A 330 27.97 -2.77 -20.14
N ASN A 331 27.27 -3.72 -20.76
CA ASN A 331 25.83 -3.86 -20.61
C ASN A 331 25.53 -4.76 -19.41
N PRO A 332 24.71 -4.32 -18.43
CA PRO A 332 24.32 -5.15 -17.28
C PRO A 332 23.57 -6.44 -17.66
N LEU A 333 22.98 -6.49 -18.85
CA LEU A 333 22.24 -7.63 -19.37
C LEU A 333 23.10 -8.52 -20.27
N PRO A 334 22.90 -9.85 -20.23
CA PRO A 334 23.66 -10.76 -21.06
C PRO A 334 23.21 -10.65 -22.54
N TYR A 335 24.07 -11.11 -23.45
CA TYR A 335 23.90 -10.95 -24.90
C TYR A 335 22.53 -11.42 -25.42
N GLN A 336 21.99 -12.51 -24.87
CA GLN A 336 20.69 -13.06 -25.29
C GLN A 336 19.52 -12.08 -25.09
N ARG A 337 19.71 -11.03 -24.29
CA ARG A 337 18.69 -10.00 -24.02
C ARG A 337 18.81 -8.78 -24.91
N TRP A 338 19.81 -8.73 -25.80
CA TRP A 338 20.00 -7.58 -26.70
C TRP A 338 19.15 -7.70 -27.96
N PHE A 339 18.74 -8.92 -28.34
CA PHE A 339 17.95 -9.18 -29.54
C PHE A 339 16.65 -8.38 -29.60
N GLY A 340 16.39 -7.75 -30.75
CA GLY A 340 15.19 -6.92 -30.97
C GLY A 340 15.22 -5.57 -30.26
N THR A 341 16.37 -5.18 -29.68
CA THR A 341 16.54 -3.89 -28.97
C THR A 341 17.67 -3.09 -29.58
N THR A 342 17.75 -1.79 -29.25
CA THR A 342 18.84 -0.91 -29.69
C THR A 342 20.23 -1.40 -29.26
N ALA A 343 20.31 -2.24 -28.21
CA ALA A 343 21.57 -2.77 -27.72
C ALA A 343 22.28 -3.70 -28.72
N LEU A 344 21.54 -4.42 -29.56
CA LEU A 344 22.13 -5.30 -30.58
C LEU A 344 22.84 -4.47 -31.65
N ASP A 345 22.15 -3.49 -32.23
CA ASP A 345 22.72 -2.61 -33.25
C ASP A 345 23.93 -1.83 -32.70
N ILE A 346 23.87 -1.37 -31.43
CA ILE A 346 25.03 -0.73 -30.78
C ILE A 346 26.20 -1.72 -30.67
N ALA A 347 25.97 -2.99 -30.34
CA ALA A 347 27.02 -3.99 -30.27
C ALA A 347 27.67 -4.25 -31.65
N ASP A 348 26.86 -4.25 -32.71
CA ASP A 348 27.31 -4.46 -34.10
C ASP A 348 28.21 -3.32 -34.61
N LEU A 349 28.13 -2.12 -34.03
CA LEU A 349 29.08 -1.02 -34.31
C LEU A 349 30.54 -1.39 -34.01
N SER A 350 30.80 -2.46 -33.25
CA SER A 350 32.16 -2.97 -33.04
C SER A 350 32.81 -3.51 -34.33
N GLU A 351 32.02 -3.82 -35.37
CA GLU A 351 32.54 -4.16 -36.70
C GLU A 351 33.08 -2.93 -37.44
N ASP A 352 32.41 -1.79 -37.30
CA ASP A 352 32.72 -0.54 -38.00
C ASP A 352 33.64 0.40 -37.22
N ILE A 353 33.74 0.22 -35.90
CA ILE A 353 34.50 1.08 -34.99
C ILE A 353 35.58 0.22 -34.28
N PRO A 354 36.81 0.12 -34.82
CA PRO A 354 37.83 -0.85 -34.37
C PRO A 354 38.29 -0.76 -32.92
N ASN A 355 38.09 0.39 -32.28
CA ASN A 355 38.49 0.66 -30.89
C ASN A 355 37.30 0.60 -29.92
N PHE A 356 36.14 0.16 -30.38
CA PHE A 356 34.92 -0.01 -29.61
C PHE A 356 34.55 -1.49 -29.51
N ALA A 357 34.11 -1.93 -28.33
CA ALA A 357 33.54 -3.25 -28.12
C ALA A 357 32.53 -3.22 -26.98
N MET A 358 31.49 -4.05 -27.09
CA MET A 358 30.43 -4.18 -26.09
C MET A 358 30.48 -5.56 -25.44
N PHE A 359 30.30 -5.60 -24.12
CA PHE A 359 30.44 -6.77 -23.26
C PHE A 359 29.20 -6.90 -22.37
N GLY A 360 28.68 -8.12 -22.22
CA GLY A 360 27.67 -8.41 -21.20
C GLY A 360 28.29 -8.51 -19.82
N LEU A 361 27.50 -8.26 -18.78
CA LEU A 361 27.91 -8.44 -17.39
C LEU A 361 27.86 -9.93 -16.97
N GLU A 362 28.60 -10.76 -17.69
CA GLU A 362 28.87 -12.16 -17.36
C GLU A 362 30.35 -12.34 -17.04
N ILE A 363 30.71 -13.29 -16.15
CA ILE A 363 32.10 -13.50 -15.72
C ILE A 363 33.05 -13.66 -16.92
N LYS A 364 32.65 -14.46 -17.92
CA LYS A 364 33.43 -14.72 -19.14
C LYS A 364 33.71 -13.45 -19.96
N ASP A 365 32.76 -12.53 -20.00
CA ASP A 365 32.84 -11.30 -20.81
C ASP A 365 33.55 -10.20 -20.03
N PHE A 366 33.38 -10.18 -18.72
CA PHE A 366 34.16 -9.35 -17.80
C PHE A 366 35.65 -9.72 -17.83
N ASP A 367 36.00 -11.01 -17.88
CA ASP A 367 37.38 -11.46 -18.05
C ASP A 367 38.01 -11.03 -19.38
N ARG A 368 37.20 -10.78 -20.41
CA ARG A 368 37.64 -10.26 -21.72
C ARG A 368 37.73 -8.73 -21.74
N LEU A 369 36.86 -8.06 -20.97
CA LEU A 369 36.84 -6.60 -20.82
C LEU A 369 38.17 -6.07 -20.28
N ILE A 370 38.78 -6.74 -19.30
CA ILE A 370 40.00 -6.24 -18.64
C ILE A 370 41.21 -6.21 -19.60
N PRO A 371 41.58 -7.30 -20.30
CA PRO A 371 42.62 -7.26 -21.33
C PRO A 371 42.32 -6.30 -22.49
N TRP A 372 41.04 -6.10 -22.84
CA TRP A 372 40.64 -5.13 -23.85
C TRP A 372 40.98 -3.70 -23.44
N LEU A 373 40.61 -3.28 -22.21
CA LEU A 373 40.96 -1.97 -21.66
C LEU A 373 42.48 -1.75 -21.56
N LYS A 374 43.26 -2.84 -21.44
CA LYS A 374 44.74 -2.85 -21.45
C LYS A 374 45.36 -2.88 -22.85
N GLU A 375 44.56 -2.90 -23.93
CA GLU A 375 45.03 -3.10 -25.31
C GLU A 375 45.85 -4.39 -25.52
N GLU A 376 45.71 -5.37 -24.62
CA GLU A 376 46.44 -6.65 -24.66
C GLU A 376 45.72 -7.70 -25.51
N ALA A 377 44.42 -7.51 -25.77
CA ALA A 377 43.60 -8.43 -26.56
C ALA A 377 43.24 -7.88 -27.95
N ILE A 378 43.24 -8.80 -28.93
CA ILE A 378 42.57 -8.67 -30.23
C ILE A 378 41.18 -9.30 -30.06
N PRO A 379 40.09 -8.70 -30.56
CA PRO A 379 38.74 -9.16 -30.26
C PRO A 379 38.55 -10.61 -30.72
N THR A 380 38.23 -11.51 -29.78
CA THR A 380 37.84 -12.87 -30.12
C THR A 380 36.37 -12.83 -30.51
N ARG A 381 36.10 -12.84 -31.82
CA ARG A 381 34.74 -12.99 -32.39
C ARG A 381 34.09 -14.24 -31.82
N HIS A 382 33.08 -14.11 -30.97
CA HIS A 382 32.21 -15.22 -30.58
C HIS A 382 30.76 -14.73 -30.49
N PHE A 383 30.09 -14.63 -31.64
CA PHE A 383 28.64 -14.65 -31.71
C PHE A 383 28.23 -15.82 -32.61
N GLN A 384 28.27 -17.04 -32.07
CA GLN A 384 27.56 -18.17 -32.68
C GLN A 384 26.28 -18.41 -31.86
N PRO A 385 25.09 -18.28 -32.47
CA PRO A 385 23.83 -18.55 -31.80
C PRO A 385 23.57 -20.06 -31.72
N ASP A 386 23.17 -20.55 -30.55
CA ASP A 386 22.37 -21.78 -30.47
C ASP A 386 20.90 -21.34 -30.50
N PHE A 387 20.22 -21.65 -31.61
CA PHE A 387 18.84 -21.26 -31.85
C PHE A 387 17.87 -22.15 -31.06
N SER A 388 17.02 -21.55 -30.23
CA SER A 388 15.62 -21.98 -30.02
C SER A 388 14.88 -21.09 -29.02
N GLN A 389 14.64 -19.81 -29.34
CA GLN A 389 13.48 -19.08 -28.81
C GLN A 389 13.29 -17.77 -29.59
N GLN A 390 12.26 -17.74 -30.43
CA GLN A 390 11.73 -16.51 -31.01
C GLN A 390 10.98 -15.76 -29.92
N TRP A 391 11.35 -14.51 -29.68
CA TRP A 391 10.59 -13.60 -28.80
C TRP A 391 9.81 -12.65 -29.68
N GLU A 392 8.49 -12.63 -29.53
CA GLU A 392 7.63 -11.65 -30.20
C GLU A 392 7.76 -10.27 -29.54
N PRO A 393 7.69 -9.17 -30.31
CA PRO A 393 7.69 -7.82 -29.76
C PRO A 393 6.43 -7.59 -28.91
N TYR A 394 6.60 -7.05 -27.71
CA TYR A 394 5.47 -6.65 -26.86
C TYR A 394 4.67 -5.52 -27.52
N LEU A 395 3.36 -5.74 -27.63
CA LEU A 395 2.38 -4.69 -27.90
C LEU A 395 2.24 -3.84 -26.63
N SER A 396 2.57 -2.56 -26.74
CA SER A 396 2.25 -1.56 -25.72
C SER A 396 0.77 -1.21 -25.82
N ASP A 397 -0.02 -1.55 -24.80
CA ASP A 397 -1.28 -0.90 -24.44
C ASP A 397 -1.64 -1.34 -23.01
N ASP A 398 -0.98 -0.72 -22.01
CA ASP A 398 -1.08 -1.08 -20.57
C ASP A 398 -2.31 -0.50 -19.86
N ASP A 399 -3.22 0.17 -20.57
CA ASP A 399 -4.31 0.92 -19.93
C ASP A 399 -5.68 0.18 -19.86
N PHE A 400 -5.76 -1.09 -20.29
CA PHE A 400 -7.05 -1.84 -20.36
C PHE A 400 -7.11 -3.22 -19.67
N PHE A 401 -6.10 -3.63 -18.89
CA PHE A 401 -6.06 -4.97 -18.28
C PHE A 401 -6.35 -4.98 -16.76
N SER A 402 -7.08 -6.00 -16.29
CA SER A 402 -7.31 -6.22 -14.86
C SER A 402 -5.98 -6.55 -14.13
N PRO A 403 -5.90 -6.38 -12.80
CA PRO A 403 -4.73 -6.81 -12.02
C PRO A 403 -4.36 -8.29 -12.26
N GLU A 404 -5.35 -9.17 -12.38
CA GLU A 404 -5.17 -10.60 -12.63
C GLU A 404 -4.59 -10.87 -14.03
N ASP A 405 -5.06 -10.13 -15.04
CA ASP A 405 -4.57 -10.26 -16.42
C ASP A 405 -3.10 -9.83 -16.55
N ARG A 406 -2.72 -8.71 -15.92
CA ARG A 406 -1.33 -8.23 -15.88
C ARG A 406 -0.41 -9.23 -15.18
N LEU A 407 -0.87 -9.84 -14.08
CA LEU A 407 -0.10 -10.87 -13.38
C LEU A 407 0.04 -12.13 -14.23
N LYS A 408 -1.02 -12.54 -14.93
CA LYS A 408 -1.02 -13.72 -15.79
C LYS A 408 -0.08 -13.55 -17.00
N LEU A 409 -0.04 -12.36 -17.61
CA LEU A 409 0.92 -12.04 -18.67
C LEU A 409 2.36 -12.17 -18.15
N PHE A 410 2.66 -11.59 -16.99
CA PHE A 410 3.98 -11.74 -16.38
C PHE A 410 4.33 -13.21 -16.11
N GLU A 411 3.40 -13.99 -15.56
CA GLU A 411 3.61 -15.43 -15.29
C GLU A 411 3.78 -16.28 -16.57
N GLN A 412 3.31 -15.80 -17.73
CA GLN A 412 3.50 -16.44 -19.03
C GLN A 412 4.88 -16.14 -19.64
N ASP A 413 5.38 -14.94 -19.40
CA ASP A 413 6.59 -14.43 -20.06
C ASP A 413 7.89 -14.78 -19.32
N TYR A 414 7.79 -15.15 -18.04
CA TYR A 414 8.93 -15.39 -17.18
C TYR A 414 8.89 -16.77 -16.52
N ASP A 415 10.08 -17.29 -16.20
CA ASP A 415 10.23 -18.61 -15.60
C ASP A 415 9.69 -18.67 -14.15
N ALA A 416 9.49 -19.89 -13.66
CA ALA A 416 8.92 -20.15 -12.34
C ALA A 416 9.75 -19.56 -11.18
N ASN A 417 11.08 -19.46 -11.31
CA ASN A 417 11.93 -18.89 -10.25
C ASN A 417 11.80 -17.36 -10.21
N THR A 418 11.66 -16.72 -11.37
CA THR A 418 11.38 -15.28 -11.47
C THR A 418 10.00 -14.95 -10.90
N CYS A 419 8.99 -15.78 -11.20
CA CYS A 419 7.66 -15.66 -10.59
C CYS A 419 7.68 -15.90 -9.07
N ASP A 420 8.56 -16.78 -8.58
CA ASP A 420 8.74 -16.98 -7.14
C ASP A 420 9.36 -15.76 -6.46
N LEU A 421 10.37 -15.14 -7.08
CA LEU A 421 10.94 -13.89 -6.59
C LEU A 421 9.89 -12.75 -6.59
N LEU A 422 9.03 -12.68 -7.62
CA LEU A 422 7.92 -11.74 -7.66
C LEU A 422 6.98 -11.92 -6.45
N LYS A 423 6.53 -13.15 -6.16
CA LYS A 423 5.69 -13.43 -4.97
C LYS A 423 6.38 -12.98 -3.68
N ARG A 424 7.67 -13.28 -3.52
CA ARG A 424 8.46 -12.87 -2.33
C ARG A 424 8.60 -11.34 -2.23
N SER A 425 8.68 -10.65 -3.37
CA SER A 425 8.74 -9.18 -3.43
C SER A 425 7.43 -8.49 -3.03
N ALA A 426 6.30 -9.20 -2.96
CA ALA A 426 5.05 -8.63 -2.47
C ALA A 426 5.06 -8.39 -0.95
N PHE A 427 5.94 -9.08 -0.21
CA PHE A 427 6.00 -8.96 1.24
C PHE A 427 6.43 -7.56 1.72
N PRO A 428 7.61 -7.03 1.33
CA PRO A 428 7.99 -5.66 1.69
C PRO A 428 6.98 -4.61 1.21
N LEU A 429 6.82 -3.53 2.00
CA LEU A 429 5.93 -2.41 1.63
C LEU A 429 6.50 -1.57 0.48
N SER A 430 7.82 -1.50 0.38
CA SER A 430 8.51 -0.85 -0.73
C SER A 430 9.72 -1.66 -1.15
N LEU A 431 10.03 -1.57 -2.43
CA LEU A 431 11.07 -2.32 -3.10
C LEU A 431 12.22 -1.39 -3.47
N SER A 432 13.44 -1.91 -3.31
CA SER A 432 14.64 -1.34 -3.88
C SER A 432 15.41 -2.44 -4.63
N PRO A 433 16.28 -2.08 -5.58
CA PRO A 433 17.15 -3.05 -6.25
C PRO A 433 17.91 -3.93 -5.24
N ASP A 434 18.54 -3.32 -4.24
CA ASP A 434 19.33 -4.04 -3.22
C ASP A 434 18.48 -5.01 -2.39
N LEU A 435 17.25 -4.62 -2.03
CA LEU A 435 16.35 -5.51 -1.30
C LEU A 435 15.94 -6.72 -2.16
N LEU A 436 15.68 -6.53 -3.45
CA LEU A 436 15.37 -7.65 -4.35
C LEU A 436 16.58 -8.56 -4.56
N TYR A 437 17.78 -7.99 -4.70
CA TYR A 437 19.03 -8.77 -4.75
C TYR A 437 19.23 -9.60 -3.48
N TYR A 438 18.95 -9.01 -2.32
CA TYR A 438 18.98 -9.70 -1.03
C TYR A 438 17.98 -10.86 -0.98
N LEU A 439 16.71 -10.61 -1.31
CA LEU A 439 15.67 -11.65 -1.32
C LEU A 439 15.98 -12.80 -2.27
N ARG A 440 16.53 -12.48 -3.46
CA ARG A 440 17.01 -13.45 -4.44
C ARG A 440 18.13 -14.32 -3.86
N HIS A 441 19.15 -13.73 -3.23
CA HIS A 441 20.27 -14.50 -2.69
C HIS A 441 19.84 -15.43 -1.54
N HIS A 442 18.80 -15.05 -0.80
CA HIS A 442 18.20 -15.86 0.25
C HIS A 442 17.08 -16.81 -0.25
N GLN A 443 16.98 -17.08 -1.55
CA GLN A 443 16.26 -18.24 -2.12
C GLN A 443 17.14 -19.49 -2.14
N ASP A 444 16.51 -20.68 -2.14
CA ASP A 444 17.19 -21.95 -2.37
C ASP A 444 18.08 -21.85 -3.61
N LYS A 445 19.36 -22.23 -3.53
CA LYS A 445 20.33 -22.09 -4.64
C LYS A 445 19.82 -22.70 -5.96
N ASN A 446 19.05 -23.78 -5.88
CA ASN A 446 18.47 -24.48 -7.05
C ASN A 446 17.23 -23.79 -7.63
N LYS A 447 16.69 -22.77 -6.95
CA LYS A 447 15.51 -21.99 -7.33
C LYS A 447 15.81 -20.49 -7.46
N GLN A 448 17.08 -20.10 -7.47
CA GLN A 448 17.45 -18.70 -7.64
C GLN A 448 17.24 -18.30 -9.11
N PRO A 449 16.46 -17.24 -9.39
CA PRO A 449 16.36 -16.70 -10.73
C PRO A 449 17.68 -16.03 -11.15
N SER A 450 17.80 -15.65 -12.41
CA SER A 450 18.92 -14.87 -12.91
C SER A 450 19.07 -13.52 -12.20
N TRP A 451 20.28 -12.96 -12.11
CA TRP A 451 20.53 -11.67 -11.42
C TRP A 451 19.85 -10.47 -12.10
N TYR A 452 19.45 -10.62 -13.36
CA TYR A 452 18.72 -9.59 -14.10
C TYR A 452 17.20 -9.67 -13.91
N ALA A 453 16.67 -10.68 -13.22
CA ALA A 453 15.25 -10.77 -12.87
C ALA A 453 14.79 -9.58 -12.01
N ILE A 454 15.73 -8.91 -11.31
CA ILE A 454 15.47 -7.68 -10.58
C ILE A 454 14.97 -6.58 -11.54
N ALA A 455 15.55 -6.48 -12.73
CA ALA A 455 15.08 -5.54 -13.75
C ALA A 455 13.73 -5.95 -14.33
N ASP A 456 13.51 -7.25 -14.57
CA ASP A 456 12.22 -7.76 -15.07
C ASP A 456 11.07 -7.41 -14.11
N ILE A 457 11.29 -7.48 -12.79
CA ILE A 457 10.28 -7.10 -11.79
C ILE A 457 10.11 -5.58 -11.71
N LEU A 458 11.22 -4.82 -11.51
CA LEU A 458 11.15 -3.38 -11.23
C LEU A 458 10.69 -2.54 -12.43
N LEU A 459 10.91 -3.03 -13.66
CA LEU A 459 10.51 -2.35 -14.89
C LEU A 459 9.19 -2.89 -15.47
N SER A 460 8.51 -3.81 -14.76
CA SER A 460 7.20 -4.34 -15.17
C SER A 460 6.06 -3.37 -14.84
N GLY A 461 4.90 -3.55 -15.49
CA GLY A 461 3.65 -2.84 -15.16
C GLY A 461 3.01 -3.24 -13.81
N LEU A 462 3.62 -4.16 -13.05
CA LEU A 462 3.15 -4.60 -11.73
C LEU A 462 3.64 -3.68 -10.60
N VAL A 463 4.72 -2.95 -10.86
CA VAL A 463 5.43 -2.15 -9.87
C VAL A 463 5.54 -0.72 -10.39
N ARG A 464 5.17 0.25 -9.55
CA ARG A 464 5.32 1.67 -9.86
C ARG A 464 6.52 2.24 -9.13
N ARG A 465 7.21 3.17 -9.77
CA ARG A 465 8.28 3.92 -9.13
C ARG A 465 7.69 5.05 -8.26
N VAL A 466 8.22 5.22 -7.05
CA VAL A 466 7.82 6.26 -6.11
C VAL A 466 8.91 7.33 -5.96
N ASP A 467 10.17 6.90 -5.87
CA ASP A 467 11.37 7.76 -5.82
C ASP A 467 12.52 7.04 -6.58
N ARG A 468 13.68 7.68 -6.71
CA ARG A 468 14.91 7.05 -7.18
C ARG A 468 15.26 5.85 -6.31
N GLU A 469 15.32 4.67 -6.93
CA GLU A 469 15.58 3.37 -6.28
C GLU A 469 14.48 2.90 -5.32
N LEU A 470 13.33 3.58 -5.27
CA LEU A 470 12.20 3.20 -4.44
C LEU A 470 10.97 2.93 -5.30
N TYR A 471 10.42 1.74 -5.12
CA TYR A 471 9.31 1.23 -5.89
C TYR A 471 8.21 0.70 -4.95
N GLU A 472 6.98 0.70 -5.43
CA GLU A 472 5.83 0.14 -4.76
C GLU A 472 5.07 -0.78 -5.71
N MET A 473 4.73 -1.97 -5.22
CA MET A 473 3.85 -2.88 -5.95
C MET A 473 2.41 -2.35 -5.86
N SER A 474 1.64 -2.51 -6.94
CA SER A 474 0.20 -2.18 -6.92
C SER A 474 -0.49 -2.88 -5.74
N PRO A 475 -1.34 -2.20 -4.94
CA PRO A 475 -1.99 -2.80 -3.78
C PRO A 475 -2.78 -4.07 -4.09
N ASP A 476 -3.47 -4.11 -5.24
CA ASP A 476 -4.27 -5.25 -5.68
C ASP A 476 -3.40 -6.45 -6.05
N ILE A 477 -2.34 -6.21 -6.84
CA ILE A 477 -1.34 -7.24 -7.19
C ILE A 477 -0.66 -7.77 -5.94
N ARG A 478 -0.26 -6.87 -5.04
CA ARG A 478 0.38 -7.22 -3.77
C ARG A 478 -0.53 -8.12 -2.93
N LYS A 479 -1.82 -7.80 -2.84
CA LYS A 479 -2.81 -8.61 -2.12
C LYS A 479 -2.90 -10.02 -2.70
N ILE A 480 -3.09 -10.14 -4.02
CA ILE A 480 -3.19 -11.44 -4.72
C ILE A 480 -1.93 -12.30 -4.48
N LEU A 481 -0.74 -11.69 -4.56
CA LEU A 481 0.53 -12.39 -4.36
C LEU A 481 0.77 -12.81 -2.90
N LEU A 482 0.34 -11.99 -1.93
CA LEU A 482 0.42 -12.33 -0.51
C LEU A 482 -0.52 -13.49 -0.14
N GLU A 483 -1.71 -13.57 -0.74
CA GLU A 483 -2.66 -14.69 -0.55
C GLU A 483 -2.10 -16.03 -1.06
N LYS A 484 -1.14 -16.01 -2.00
CA LYS A 484 -0.43 -17.20 -2.50
C LYS A 484 0.66 -17.72 -1.54
N LEU A 485 0.97 -17.02 -0.44
CA LEU A 485 2.03 -17.39 0.51
C LEU A 485 1.47 -17.99 1.82
N SER A 486 2.14 -19.02 2.34
CA SER A 486 1.77 -19.63 3.64
C SER A 486 2.21 -18.76 4.83
N LYS A 487 1.59 -18.94 6.01
CA LYS A 487 1.99 -18.24 7.25
C LYS A 487 3.47 -18.48 7.60
N GLU A 488 4.03 -19.65 7.31
CA GLU A 488 5.45 -19.95 7.53
C GLU A 488 6.36 -19.17 6.57
N GLN A 489 6.00 -19.10 5.29
CA GLN A 489 6.75 -18.32 4.30
C GLN A 489 6.76 -16.84 4.64
N LEU A 490 5.64 -16.29 5.11
CA LEU A 490 5.54 -14.89 5.57
C LEU A 490 6.47 -14.63 6.77
N LYS A 491 6.55 -15.55 7.75
CA LYS A 491 7.49 -15.44 8.88
C LYS A 491 8.95 -15.52 8.43
N THR A 492 9.27 -16.41 7.49
CA THR A 492 10.62 -16.48 6.92
C THR A 492 11.00 -15.17 6.22
N LEU A 493 10.09 -14.60 5.42
CA LEU A 493 10.30 -13.32 4.76
C LEU A 493 10.41 -12.16 5.76
N ALA A 494 9.65 -12.19 6.87
CA ALA A 494 9.79 -11.24 7.95
C ALA A 494 11.18 -11.29 8.61
N HIS A 495 11.72 -12.49 8.88
CA HIS A 495 13.08 -12.66 9.38
C HIS A 495 14.15 -12.16 8.41
N GLN A 496 13.98 -12.43 7.12
CA GLN A 496 14.87 -11.93 6.07
C GLN A 496 14.85 -10.40 6.01
N LEU A 497 13.65 -9.81 6.00
CA LEU A 497 13.49 -8.36 5.99
C LEU A 497 14.07 -7.69 7.24
N GLN A 498 13.83 -8.27 8.42
CA GLN A 498 14.40 -7.76 9.67
C GLN A 498 15.93 -7.83 9.68
N THR A 499 16.52 -8.92 9.18
CA THR A 499 17.97 -9.09 9.05
C THR A 499 18.56 -8.04 8.10
N TYR A 500 17.91 -7.84 6.94
CA TYR A 500 18.29 -6.80 5.98
C TYR A 500 18.28 -5.41 6.61
N ILE A 501 17.19 -5.04 7.30
CA ILE A 501 17.05 -3.75 7.96
C ILE A 501 18.09 -3.56 9.07
N ARG A 502 18.34 -4.57 9.91
CA ARG A 502 19.37 -4.50 10.95
C ARG A 502 20.77 -4.29 10.38
N ALA A 503 21.08 -4.92 9.25
CA ALA A 503 22.34 -4.68 8.55
C ALA A 503 22.44 -3.25 8.00
N GLN A 504 21.32 -2.56 7.76
CA GLN A 504 21.29 -1.14 7.39
C GLN A 504 21.38 -0.20 8.62
N ILE A 505 20.91 -0.65 9.79
CA ILE A 505 20.93 0.09 11.07
C ILE A 505 22.31 0.05 11.73
N ALA A 506 23.05 -1.06 11.64
CA ALA A 506 24.33 -1.24 12.32
C ALA A 506 25.37 -0.13 12.00
N GLU A 507 25.20 0.58 10.89
CA GLU A 507 26.01 1.73 10.49
C GLU A 507 25.32 3.11 10.62
N ASN A 508 24.08 3.19 11.12
CA ASN A 508 23.30 4.44 11.22
C ASN A 508 22.58 4.60 12.56
N SER A 509 22.75 5.74 13.22
CA SER A 509 22.08 6.03 14.50
C SER A 509 20.57 6.32 14.38
N LEU A 510 20.04 6.56 13.17
CA LEU A 510 18.62 6.88 12.93
C LEU A 510 18.13 6.27 11.61
N LEU A 511 17.02 5.53 11.67
CA LEU A 511 16.35 4.93 10.51
C LEU A 511 15.59 5.96 9.67
N PRO A 512 15.74 5.92 8.33
CA PRO A 512 14.81 6.56 7.40
C PRO A 512 13.35 6.12 7.64
N PRO A 513 12.34 7.01 7.50
CA PRO A 513 10.94 6.69 7.77
C PRO A 513 10.39 5.48 6.99
N ASN A 514 10.83 5.31 5.74
CA ASN A 514 10.47 4.16 4.90
C ASN A 514 11.02 2.84 5.44
N LEU A 515 12.26 2.81 5.93
CA LEU A 515 12.83 1.62 6.57
C LEU A 515 12.19 1.33 7.92
N GLN A 516 11.78 2.37 8.65
CA GLN A 516 11.04 2.23 9.91
C GLN A 516 9.68 1.54 9.70
N HIS A 517 8.94 1.88 8.63
CA HIS A 517 7.68 1.20 8.31
C HIS A 517 7.90 -0.28 7.95
N GLN A 518 8.96 -0.59 7.18
CA GLN A 518 9.32 -1.96 6.88
C GLN A 518 9.79 -2.74 8.13
N GLU A 519 10.44 -2.07 9.07
CA GLU A 519 10.83 -2.67 10.35
C GLU A 519 9.59 -3.07 11.14
N TRP A 520 8.59 -2.19 11.24
CA TRP A 520 7.32 -2.49 11.88
C TRP A 520 6.54 -3.61 11.19
N LEU A 521 6.58 -3.69 9.85
CA LEU A 521 6.04 -4.86 9.14
C LEU A 521 6.73 -6.15 9.57
N SER A 522 8.06 -6.16 9.59
CA SER A 522 8.81 -7.36 10.00
C SER A 522 8.54 -7.73 11.46
N LEU A 523 8.47 -6.73 12.34
CA LEU A 523 8.15 -6.92 13.76
C LEU A 523 6.71 -7.39 13.94
N ALA A 524 5.75 -6.94 13.13
CA ALA A 524 4.37 -7.39 13.23
C ALA A 524 4.26 -8.91 13.06
N TYR A 525 5.04 -9.52 12.15
CA TYR A 525 5.05 -10.98 11.96
C TYR A 525 5.93 -11.74 12.95
N LEU A 526 6.94 -11.11 13.55
CA LEU A 526 7.94 -11.77 14.42
C LEU A 526 7.71 -11.53 15.91
N GLN A 527 7.44 -10.28 16.29
CA GLN A 527 7.26 -9.77 17.65
C GLN A 527 6.12 -8.72 17.67
N PRO A 528 4.86 -9.13 17.50
CA PRO A 528 3.72 -8.21 17.37
C PRO A 528 3.60 -7.18 18.51
N SER A 529 3.91 -7.57 19.75
CA SER A 529 3.90 -6.67 20.91
C SER A 529 4.87 -5.51 20.76
N GLN A 530 6.10 -5.82 20.36
CA GLN A 530 7.12 -4.82 20.14
C GLN A 530 6.76 -3.90 18.97
N ALA A 531 6.19 -4.45 17.88
CA ALA A 531 5.72 -3.66 16.74
C ALA A 531 4.68 -2.63 17.18
N VAL A 532 3.71 -3.09 17.97
CA VAL A 532 2.58 -2.28 18.43
C VAL A 532 3.03 -1.19 19.41
N ASP A 533 3.93 -1.49 20.33
CA ASP A 533 4.45 -0.48 21.26
C ASP A 533 5.23 0.63 20.52
N GLN A 534 6.01 0.27 19.50
CA GLN A 534 6.68 1.26 18.67
C GLN A 534 5.70 2.08 17.81
N LEU A 535 4.68 1.44 17.24
CA LEU A 535 3.63 2.12 16.47
C LEU A 535 2.85 3.11 17.33
N LYS A 536 2.47 2.74 18.57
CA LYS A 536 1.84 3.65 19.53
C LYS A 536 2.71 4.87 19.81
N GLN A 537 4.00 4.65 20.05
CA GLN A 537 4.94 5.73 20.32
C GLN A 537 5.05 6.67 19.11
N ALA A 538 5.09 6.15 17.90
CA ALA A 538 5.14 6.94 16.68
C ALA A 538 3.85 7.73 16.41
N LEU A 539 2.69 7.10 16.61
CA LEU A 539 1.37 7.76 16.52
C LEU A 539 1.25 8.87 17.55
N LYS A 540 1.61 8.60 18.80
CA LYS A 540 1.65 9.61 19.86
C LYS A 540 2.57 10.77 19.49
N GLN A 541 3.80 10.50 19.06
CA GLN A 541 4.71 11.57 18.64
C GLN A 541 4.15 12.39 17.47
N ALA A 542 3.53 11.74 16.49
CA ALA A 542 2.91 12.43 15.37
C ALA A 542 1.73 13.30 15.81
N LEU A 543 0.96 12.84 16.80
CA LEU A 543 -0.08 13.65 17.45
C LEU A 543 0.52 14.80 18.24
N ASP A 544 1.44 14.56 19.18
CA ASP A 544 2.09 15.61 20.01
C ASP A 544 2.66 16.77 19.18
N HIS A 545 3.17 16.50 17.97
CA HIS A 545 3.74 17.49 17.06
C HIS A 545 2.76 18.01 16.00
N ASN A 546 1.47 17.66 16.10
CA ASN A 546 0.39 17.93 15.14
C ASN A 546 0.77 17.63 13.68
N ASN A 547 1.50 16.54 13.45
CA ASN A 547 2.04 16.17 12.15
C ASN A 547 1.03 15.29 11.39
N ARG A 548 -0.05 15.91 10.90
CA ARG A 548 -1.14 15.24 10.18
C ARG A 548 -0.69 14.42 8.97
N VAL A 549 0.33 14.88 8.24
CA VAL A 549 0.91 14.14 7.10
C VAL A 549 1.52 12.82 7.54
N ARG A 550 2.22 12.81 8.69
CA ARG A 550 2.77 11.58 9.27
C ARG A 550 1.66 10.63 9.74
N LEU A 551 0.53 11.16 10.22
CA LEU A 551 -0.62 10.35 10.65
C LEU A 551 -1.31 9.63 9.48
N VAL A 552 -1.46 10.27 8.32
CA VAL A 552 -1.97 9.60 7.11
C VAL A 552 -1.06 8.43 6.69
N GLY A 553 0.26 8.62 6.76
CA GLY A 553 1.21 7.55 6.48
C GLY A 553 1.12 6.38 7.47
N LEU A 554 0.95 6.68 8.76
CA LEU A 554 0.85 5.67 9.81
C LEU A 554 -0.49 4.91 9.79
N THR A 555 -1.60 5.55 9.43
CA THR A 555 -2.92 4.90 9.29
C THR A 555 -2.95 3.94 8.10
N THR A 556 -2.46 4.38 6.94
CA THR A 556 -2.31 3.51 5.76
C THR A 556 -1.41 2.30 6.08
N LEU A 557 -0.35 2.52 6.87
CA LEU A 557 0.50 1.44 7.35
C LEU A 557 -0.27 0.45 8.24
N LEU A 558 -1.04 0.94 9.23
CA LEU A 558 -1.85 0.07 10.10
C LEU A 558 -2.82 -0.81 9.31
N GLU A 559 -3.50 -0.25 8.31
CA GLU A 559 -4.37 -1.01 7.40
C GLU A 559 -3.60 -2.13 6.69
N SER A 560 -2.38 -1.84 6.22
CA SER A 560 -1.51 -2.83 5.55
C SER A 560 -0.93 -3.91 6.49
N LEU A 561 -0.89 -3.64 7.80
CA LEU A 561 -0.41 -4.56 8.85
C LEU A 561 -1.53 -5.36 9.50
N SER A 562 -2.79 -5.15 9.11
CA SER A 562 -3.97 -5.76 9.72
C SER A 562 -3.88 -7.29 9.82
N SER A 563 -3.45 -7.97 8.75
CA SER A 563 -3.27 -9.42 8.75
C SER A 563 -2.11 -9.92 9.62
N ALA A 564 -1.11 -9.07 9.86
CA ALA A 564 0.09 -9.42 10.64
C ALA A 564 -0.11 -9.21 12.15
N LEU A 565 -1.01 -8.29 12.51
CA LEU A 565 -1.34 -7.91 13.88
C LEU A 565 -2.61 -8.62 14.38
N GLU A 566 -2.82 -9.86 13.95
CA GLU A 566 -3.86 -10.78 14.46
C GLU A 566 -3.69 -10.87 16.00
N GLY A 567 -4.64 -10.31 16.78
CA GLY A 567 -4.55 -10.14 18.26
C GLY A 567 -4.32 -8.71 18.78
N TYR A 568 -4.23 -7.70 17.92
CA TYR A 568 -4.16 -6.26 18.27
C TYR A 568 -5.22 -5.42 17.53
N GLU A 569 -6.42 -5.97 17.41
CA GLU A 569 -7.60 -5.37 16.77
C GLU A 569 -7.91 -3.94 17.28
N PRO A 570 -7.73 -3.61 18.59
CA PRO A 570 -7.94 -2.25 19.07
C PRO A 570 -7.08 -1.19 18.36
N LEU A 571 -5.90 -1.54 17.85
CA LEU A 571 -5.05 -0.61 17.10
C LEU A 571 -5.60 -0.32 15.69
N LEU A 572 -6.31 -1.27 15.08
CA LEU A 572 -6.97 -1.10 13.79
C LEU A 572 -8.23 -0.23 13.93
N MET A 573 -8.91 -0.27 15.08
CA MET A 573 -10.08 0.57 15.35
C MET A 573 -9.75 2.06 15.48
N VAL A 574 -8.51 2.40 15.82
CA VAL A 574 -8.07 3.80 15.92
C VAL A 574 -7.73 4.42 14.55
N THR A 575 -7.74 3.64 13.47
CA THR A 575 -7.45 4.15 12.11
C THR A 575 -8.50 5.16 11.63
N GLU A 576 -9.78 4.94 11.90
CA GLU A 576 -10.88 5.84 11.54
C GLU A 576 -10.77 7.21 12.23
N PRO A 577 -10.63 7.30 13.57
CA PRO A 577 -10.43 8.59 14.23
C PRO A 577 -9.10 9.25 13.86
N LEU A 578 -8.00 8.51 13.64
CA LEU A 578 -6.76 9.08 13.12
C LEU A 578 -6.90 9.67 11.71
N ASN A 579 -7.70 9.02 10.86
CA ASN A 579 -8.04 9.49 9.51
C ASN A 579 -8.94 10.73 9.54
N ALA A 580 -9.82 10.86 10.54
CA ALA A 580 -10.62 12.07 10.75
C ALA A 580 -9.74 13.25 11.23
N TYR A 581 -8.90 13.03 12.25
CA TYR A 581 -7.98 14.05 12.77
C TYR A 581 -6.99 14.54 11.70
N SER A 582 -6.40 13.62 10.93
CA SER A 582 -5.43 13.97 9.88
C SER A 582 -6.04 14.76 8.72
N ARG A 583 -7.33 14.54 8.42
CA ARG A 583 -8.10 15.32 7.43
C ARG A 583 -8.63 16.65 7.97
N GLY A 584 -8.45 16.92 9.27
CA GLY A 584 -8.98 18.10 9.94
C GLY A 584 -10.50 18.05 10.15
N ASP A 585 -11.10 16.86 10.05
CA ASP A 585 -12.51 16.64 10.33
C ASP A 585 -12.70 16.43 11.84
N LEU A 586 -12.69 17.54 12.57
CA LEU A 586 -12.82 17.55 14.03
C LEU A 586 -14.20 17.06 14.48
N THR A 587 -15.22 17.15 13.62
CA THR A 587 -16.58 16.65 13.90
C THR A 587 -16.63 15.13 13.82
N ALA A 588 -16.07 14.52 12.77
CA ALA A 588 -15.97 13.07 12.68
C ALA A 588 -15.08 12.49 13.79
N LEU A 589 -14.00 13.20 14.16
CA LEU A 589 -13.14 12.81 15.27
C LEU A 589 -13.85 12.91 16.64
N ALA A 590 -14.53 14.02 16.90
CA ALA A 590 -15.34 14.23 18.10
C ALA A 590 -16.39 13.13 18.26
N ASN A 591 -17.08 12.77 17.17
CA ASN A 591 -18.04 11.66 17.15
C ASN A 591 -17.37 10.31 17.40
N ALA A 592 -16.18 10.07 16.85
CA ALA A 592 -15.45 8.81 17.04
C ALA A 592 -14.81 8.68 18.43
N LEU A 593 -14.50 9.80 19.10
CA LEU A 593 -13.98 9.85 20.47
C LEU A 593 -15.07 10.06 21.53
N GLU A 594 -16.33 10.26 21.12
CA GLU A 594 -17.45 10.63 21.99
C GLU A 594 -17.16 11.88 22.86
N ARG A 595 -16.51 12.90 22.29
CA ARG A 595 -16.14 14.16 22.97
C ARG A 595 -16.68 15.38 22.22
N ASP A 596 -17.04 16.45 22.93
CA ASP A 596 -17.49 17.72 22.32
C ASP A 596 -16.35 18.45 21.57
N ILE A 597 -16.70 19.25 20.55
CA ILE A 597 -15.79 19.88 19.58
C ILE A 597 -15.02 21.11 20.15
N ASP A 598 -15.16 21.41 21.44
CA ASP A 598 -14.81 22.72 22.01
C ASP A 598 -13.32 23.12 21.87
N ASN A 599 -12.41 22.16 21.67
CA ASN A 599 -10.98 22.42 21.47
C ASN A 599 -10.26 21.27 20.75
N GLU A 600 -9.57 21.56 19.63
CA GLU A 600 -8.75 20.59 18.88
C GLU A 600 -7.71 19.90 19.76
N GLN A 601 -7.14 20.63 20.73
CA GLN A 601 -6.13 20.12 21.65
C GLN A 601 -6.70 19.00 22.56
N ASP A 602 -7.97 19.09 22.94
CA ASP A 602 -8.61 18.13 23.84
C ASP A 602 -9.03 16.84 23.10
N LEU A 603 -9.42 16.96 21.83
CA LEU A 603 -9.63 15.83 20.93
C LEU A 603 -8.30 15.13 20.60
N GLN A 604 -7.23 15.89 20.38
CA GLN A 604 -5.88 15.36 20.18
C GLN A 604 -5.39 14.59 21.42
N ASN A 605 -5.57 15.15 22.62
CA ASN A 605 -5.22 14.49 23.88
C ASN A 605 -6.03 13.21 24.12
N GLY A 606 -7.33 13.21 23.78
CA GLY A 606 -8.18 12.01 23.85
C GLY A 606 -7.72 10.90 22.91
N LEU A 607 -7.27 11.26 21.69
CA LEU A 607 -6.71 10.29 20.75
C LEU A 607 -5.38 9.70 21.25
N ILE A 608 -4.52 10.53 21.85
CA ILE A 608 -3.27 10.08 22.48
C ILE A 608 -3.56 9.09 23.61
N GLU A 609 -4.53 9.39 24.46
CA GLU A 609 -4.97 8.53 25.56
C GLU A 609 -5.45 7.17 25.05
N GLN A 610 -6.33 7.16 24.05
CA GLN A 610 -6.83 5.93 23.41
C GLN A 610 -5.70 5.10 22.79
N ILE A 611 -4.69 5.73 22.16
CA ILE A 611 -3.54 5.01 21.59
C ILE A 611 -2.66 4.40 22.68
N GLN A 612 -2.46 5.11 23.80
CA GLN A 612 -1.60 4.66 24.88
C GLN A 612 -2.23 3.53 25.72
N THR A 613 -3.56 3.45 25.79
CA THR A 613 -4.28 2.39 26.54
C THR A 613 -4.35 1.08 25.77
N ILE A 614 -4.13 1.09 24.44
CA ILE A 614 -4.02 -0.14 23.64
C ILE A 614 -2.97 -1.04 24.29
N SER A 615 -3.36 -2.28 24.56
CA SER A 615 -2.50 -3.30 25.16
C SER A 615 -2.55 -4.56 24.30
N PRO A 616 -1.49 -5.38 24.27
CA PRO A 616 -1.60 -6.75 23.77
C PRO A 616 -2.80 -7.42 24.40
N PHE A 617 -3.57 -8.17 23.62
CA PHE A 617 -4.52 -9.10 24.20
C PHE A 617 -3.71 -10.16 24.97
N LYS A 618 -3.48 -9.93 26.27
CA LYS A 618 -2.67 -10.82 27.11
C LYS A 618 -3.51 -12.03 27.50
N PHE A 619 -3.35 -13.12 26.77
CA PHE A 619 -3.83 -14.44 27.17
C PHE A 619 -3.21 -14.94 28.50
N SER A 620 -2.15 -14.32 29.02
CA SER A 620 -1.39 -14.82 30.17
C SER A 620 -2.04 -14.63 31.56
N GLN A 621 -3.31 -14.21 31.63
CA GLN A 621 -4.14 -14.31 32.86
C GLN A 621 -5.33 -15.27 32.69
N LEU A 622 -5.37 -16.00 31.57
CA LEU A 622 -6.36 -17.04 31.30
C LEU A 622 -5.58 -18.34 30.99
N GLU A 623 -5.69 -19.32 31.88
CA GLU A 623 -5.16 -20.67 31.64
C GLU A 623 -5.76 -21.30 30.37
N PRO A 624 -5.03 -22.23 29.73
CA PRO A 624 -4.80 -22.21 28.29
C PRO A 624 -5.85 -23.01 27.53
N LEU A 625 -6.36 -22.40 26.45
CA LEU A 625 -7.02 -23.13 25.38
C LEU A 625 -6.55 -22.61 24.03
N THR A 626 -5.69 -23.41 23.42
CA THR A 626 -5.11 -23.22 22.09
C THR A 626 -6.22 -23.20 21.03
N LEU A 627 -6.61 -22.01 20.58
CA LEU A 627 -7.41 -21.82 19.36
C LEU A 627 -6.50 -21.94 18.14
N ASN A 628 -6.36 -23.16 17.62
CA ASN A 628 -6.14 -23.35 16.19
C ASN A 628 -7.42 -22.87 15.51
N ILE A 629 -7.43 -21.68 14.91
CA ILE A 629 -8.53 -21.20 14.06
C ILE A 629 -8.38 -21.87 12.69
N PRO A 630 -9.27 -22.79 12.27
CA PRO A 630 -9.34 -23.21 10.88
C PRO A 630 -10.38 -22.35 10.16
N THR A 631 -10.16 -22.19 8.85
CA THR A 631 -11.10 -21.76 7.81
C THR A 631 -11.36 -20.26 7.60
N LEU A 632 -11.02 -19.85 6.38
CA LEU A 632 -11.24 -18.57 5.68
C LEU A 632 -12.50 -17.82 6.14
N GLN A 633 -12.32 -16.69 6.82
CA GLN A 633 -13.39 -15.73 7.08
C GLN A 633 -13.48 -14.76 5.90
N PHE A 634 -14.56 -14.86 5.14
CA PHE A 634 -14.89 -13.90 4.09
C PHE A 634 -15.61 -12.70 4.70
N VAL A 635 -15.45 -11.53 4.10
CA VAL A 635 -16.22 -10.33 4.45
C VAL A 635 -17.31 -10.16 3.40
N PHE A 636 -18.58 -10.07 3.82
CA PHE A 636 -19.63 -9.55 2.94
C PHE A 636 -20.09 -8.18 3.43
N THR A 637 -20.43 -7.33 2.47
CA THR A 637 -20.99 -6.00 2.70
C THR A 637 -22.46 -5.99 2.36
N ALA A 638 -23.27 -5.41 3.23
CA ALA A 638 -24.69 -5.18 2.99
C ALA A 638 -25.10 -3.81 3.54
N GLU A 639 -26.39 -3.48 3.44
CA GLU A 639 -26.96 -2.24 3.98
C GLU A 639 -28.12 -2.59 4.92
N THR A 640 -28.01 -2.18 6.18
CA THR A 640 -29.14 -2.20 7.13
C THR A 640 -29.94 -0.90 7.04
N VAL A 641 -31.22 -0.96 7.36
CA VAL A 641 -32.13 0.19 7.32
C VAL A 641 -32.69 0.45 8.71
N PHE A 642 -32.99 1.71 9.01
CA PHE A 642 -33.70 2.12 10.21
C PHE A 642 -34.89 2.97 9.82
N VAL A 643 -36.01 2.78 10.51
CA VAL A 643 -37.27 3.49 10.27
C VAL A 643 -37.67 4.35 11.47
N ASP A 644 -38.50 5.35 11.24
CA ASP A 644 -39.20 6.08 12.32
C ASP A 644 -40.54 5.42 12.70
N ASN A 645 -41.29 6.01 13.63
CA ASN A 645 -42.61 5.53 14.07
C ASN A 645 -43.65 5.39 12.94
N THR A 646 -43.43 6.07 11.80
CA THR A 646 -44.32 6.01 10.63
C THR A 646 -43.91 4.93 9.63
N GLY A 647 -42.80 4.22 9.90
CA GLY A 647 -42.24 3.21 9.01
C GLY A 647 -41.45 3.79 7.83
N LYS A 648 -41.13 5.09 7.85
CA LYS A 648 -40.29 5.71 6.83
C LYS A 648 -38.81 5.47 7.14
N ILE A 649 -38.03 5.08 6.13
CA ILE A 649 -36.59 4.89 6.28
C ILE A 649 -35.93 6.24 6.61
N ILE A 650 -35.30 6.33 7.77
CA ILE A 650 -34.58 7.52 8.27
C ILE A 650 -33.07 7.38 8.15
N LYS A 651 -32.55 6.15 8.19
CA LYS A 651 -31.11 5.87 8.10
C LYS A 651 -30.88 4.59 7.33
N LYS A 652 -29.86 4.61 6.49
CA LYS A 652 -29.26 3.44 5.85
C LYS A 652 -27.81 3.38 6.31
N GLN A 653 -27.37 2.22 6.75
CA GLN A 653 -26.03 2.05 7.28
C GLN A 653 -25.35 0.86 6.58
N PRO A 654 -24.18 1.07 5.95
CA PRO A 654 -23.41 -0.04 5.44
C PRO A 654 -22.91 -0.90 6.60
N ILE A 655 -22.99 -2.21 6.43
CA ILE A 655 -22.52 -3.19 7.41
C ILE A 655 -21.48 -4.10 6.77
N LYS A 656 -20.52 -4.53 7.59
CA LYS A 656 -19.55 -5.57 7.26
C LYS A 656 -19.74 -6.68 8.27
N ALA A 657 -19.89 -7.91 7.78
CA ALA A 657 -19.99 -9.08 8.63
C ALA A 657 -19.06 -10.17 8.11
N TYR A 658 -18.38 -10.82 9.05
CA TYR A 658 -17.50 -11.95 8.78
C TYR A 658 -18.33 -13.22 8.70
N TYR A 659 -18.02 -14.08 7.74
CA TYR A 659 -18.72 -15.35 7.56
C TYR A 659 -17.80 -16.45 7.05
N TYR A 660 -18.25 -17.69 7.21
CA TYR A 660 -17.80 -18.82 6.40
C TYR A 660 -19.03 -19.53 5.82
N ASP A 661 -18.87 -20.23 4.70
CA ASP A 661 -19.92 -21.06 4.15
C ASP A 661 -19.67 -22.53 4.54
N GLU A 662 -20.65 -23.16 5.18
CA GLU A 662 -20.66 -24.61 5.40
C GLU A 662 -21.13 -25.27 4.10
N ILE A 663 -20.21 -25.96 3.43
CA ILE A 663 -20.44 -26.55 2.12
C ILE A 663 -21.19 -27.86 2.30
N LEU A 664 -22.42 -27.90 1.79
CA LEU A 664 -23.22 -29.12 1.80
C LEU A 664 -22.94 -29.88 0.47
N GLU A 665 -21.85 -30.65 0.41
CA GLU A 665 -21.51 -31.42 -0.80
C GLU A 665 -22.61 -32.43 -1.18
N GLY A 666 -23.17 -32.22 -2.36
CA GLY A 666 -24.23 -33.03 -2.95
C GLY A 666 -24.47 -32.59 -4.39
N GLU A 667 -23.45 -32.71 -5.25
CA GLU A 667 -23.60 -32.61 -6.70
C GLU A 667 -24.52 -33.74 -7.18
N THR A 668 -25.82 -33.46 -7.25
CA THR A 668 -26.66 -34.08 -8.26
C THR A 668 -26.64 -33.15 -9.48
N GLU A 669 -26.73 -33.69 -10.69
CA GLU A 669 -26.66 -32.90 -11.94
C GLU A 669 -27.71 -31.76 -12.00
N GLU A 670 -28.70 -31.76 -11.11
CA GLU A 670 -29.72 -30.71 -10.95
C GLU A 670 -29.28 -29.46 -10.17
N ASN A 671 -28.13 -29.47 -9.46
CA ASN A 671 -27.72 -28.40 -8.52
C ASN A 671 -26.46 -27.61 -8.91
N LYS A 672 -25.96 -27.76 -10.15
CA LYS A 672 -24.71 -27.09 -10.60
C LYS A 672 -24.73 -25.55 -10.59
N ASP A 673 -25.91 -24.93 -10.49
CA ASP A 673 -26.08 -23.47 -10.50
C ASP A 673 -26.55 -22.86 -9.14
N ASP A 674 -26.83 -23.66 -8.10
CA ASP A 674 -27.50 -23.19 -6.88
C ASP A 674 -26.52 -22.94 -5.71
N ASN A 675 -25.96 -21.73 -5.61
CA ASN A 675 -25.25 -21.20 -4.42
C ASN A 675 -26.09 -21.24 -3.11
N PHE A 676 -27.38 -21.60 -3.20
CA PHE A 676 -28.34 -21.66 -2.09
C PHE A 676 -28.32 -22.98 -1.28
N ALA A 677 -27.53 -23.97 -1.69
CA ALA A 677 -27.39 -25.22 -0.95
C ALA A 677 -26.49 -25.08 0.31
N ASN A 678 -25.54 -24.14 0.31
CA ASN A 678 -24.61 -23.96 1.44
C ASN A 678 -25.28 -23.23 2.61
N ILE A 679 -24.80 -23.48 3.83
CA ILE A 679 -25.24 -22.75 5.03
C ILE A 679 -24.20 -21.68 5.34
N ARG A 680 -24.53 -20.42 5.06
CA ARG A 680 -23.68 -19.28 5.42
C ARG A 680 -23.75 -19.02 6.92
N MET A 681 -22.61 -19.09 7.60
CA MET A 681 -22.49 -18.92 9.05
C MET A 681 -21.84 -17.57 9.36
N ILE A 682 -22.60 -16.67 9.98
CA ILE A 682 -22.18 -15.31 10.33
C ILE A 682 -21.53 -15.30 11.71
N TYR A 683 -20.35 -14.68 11.81
CA TYR A 683 -19.69 -14.45 13.09
C TYR A 683 -20.43 -13.38 13.89
N ILE A 684 -20.89 -13.76 15.07
CA ILE A 684 -21.53 -12.88 16.05
C ILE A 684 -20.50 -12.59 17.15
N PRO A 685 -20.09 -11.33 17.33
CA PRO A 685 -19.07 -10.98 18.32
C PRO A 685 -19.55 -11.25 19.75
N ALA A 686 -18.61 -11.45 20.66
CA ALA A 686 -18.92 -11.46 22.08
C ALA A 686 -19.35 -10.05 22.52
N GLY A 687 -20.27 -9.96 23.48
CA GLY A 687 -20.71 -8.69 24.02
C GLY A 687 -21.73 -8.83 25.12
N GLN A 688 -22.16 -7.70 25.67
CA GLN A 688 -23.19 -7.65 26.71
C GLN A 688 -24.44 -6.97 26.17
N PHE A 689 -25.60 -7.34 26.68
CA PHE A 689 -26.84 -6.61 26.40
C PHE A 689 -27.86 -6.82 27.51
N PHE A 690 -28.80 -5.90 27.63
CA PHE A 690 -29.96 -6.12 28.48
C PHE A 690 -31.03 -6.91 27.73
N MET A 691 -31.24 -8.15 28.16
CA MET A 691 -32.25 -9.07 27.66
C MET A 691 -33.61 -8.75 28.29
N GLY A 692 -34.68 -8.82 27.48
CA GLY A 692 -36.05 -8.54 27.92
C GLY A 692 -36.50 -7.10 27.67
N THR A 693 -37.63 -6.74 28.26
CA THR A 693 -38.34 -5.47 27.96
C THR A 693 -38.46 -4.59 29.21
N PRO A 694 -38.31 -3.25 29.08
CA PRO A 694 -38.50 -2.33 30.19
C PRO A 694 -39.90 -2.42 30.78
N ASP A 695 -40.02 -2.30 32.11
CA ASP A 695 -41.30 -2.36 32.82
C ASP A 695 -42.34 -1.37 32.27
N GLU A 696 -41.91 -0.14 31.97
CA GLU A 696 -42.78 0.91 31.42
C GLU A 696 -43.35 0.52 30.04
N GLU A 697 -42.56 -0.13 29.18
CA GLU A 697 -43.04 -0.60 27.88
C GLU A 697 -43.99 -1.80 28.06
N ILE A 698 -43.71 -2.70 29.00
CA ILE A 698 -44.60 -3.83 29.29
C ILE A 698 -45.97 -3.32 29.77
N GLU A 699 -46.02 -2.35 30.68
CA GLU A 699 -47.27 -1.74 31.13
C GLU A 699 -48.06 -1.09 29.98
N GLN A 700 -47.36 -0.39 29.08
CA GLN A 700 -47.96 0.22 27.89
C GLN A 700 -48.52 -0.84 26.93
N LEU A 701 -47.77 -1.91 26.65
CA LEU A 701 -48.16 -2.99 25.76
C LEU A 701 -49.33 -3.79 26.35
N SER A 702 -49.26 -4.16 27.63
CA SER A 702 -50.33 -4.89 28.31
C SER A 702 -51.64 -4.11 28.29
N LYS A 703 -51.59 -2.78 28.50
CA LYS A 703 -52.77 -1.91 28.38
C LYS A 703 -53.25 -1.76 26.93
N LYS A 704 -52.33 -1.64 25.96
CA LYS A 704 -52.67 -1.45 24.55
C LYS A 704 -53.35 -2.68 23.94
N TYR A 705 -52.92 -3.87 24.34
CA TYR A 705 -53.38 -5.14 23.77
C TYR A 705 -54.28 -5.95 24.71
N ASP A 706 -54.57 -5.42 25.91
CA ASP A 706 -55.37 -6.08 26.95
C ASP A 706 -54.88 -7.51 27.25
N ALA A 707 -53.56 -7.63 27.51
CA ALA A 707 -52.91 -8.93 27.64
C ALA A 707 -51.71 -8.91 28.59
N ASP A 708 -51.65 -9.89 29.49
CA ASP A 708 -50.59 -9.98 30.51
C ASP A 708 -49.37 -10.83 30.08
N TYR A 709 -49.39 -11.42 28.89
CA TYR A 709 -48.30 -12.31 28.43
C TYR A 709 -46.97 -11.58 28.24
N PHE A 710 -46.96 -10.25 28.11
CA PHE A 710 -45.73 -9.45 28.06
C PHE A 710 -44.93 -9.49 29.38
N ASN A 711 -45.55 -9.90 30.49
CA ASN A 711 -44.84 -10.08 31.77
C ASN A 711 -43.78 -11.19 31.72
N GLN A 712 -43.84 -12.09 30.72
CA GLN A 712 -42.82 -13.12 30.50
C GLN A 712 -41.46 -12.53 30.06
N GLU A 713 -41.44 -11.26 29.66
CA GLU A 713 -40.24 -10.52 29.24
C GLU A 713 -39.56 -9.80 30.43
N LYS A 714 -40.12 -9.90 31.64
CA LYS A 714 -39.54 -9.41 32.90
C LYS A 714 -38.65 -10.46 33.55
N LEU A 715 -37.65 -10.13 34.34
CA LEU A 715 -37.06 -8.80 34.52
C LEU A 715 -36.00 -8.57 33.45
N GLN A 716 -35.91 -7.32 32.99
CA GLN A 716 -34.83 -6.93 32.10
C GLN A 716 -33.49 -7.05 32.86
N HIS A 717 -32.55 -7.83 32.33
CA HIS A 717 -31.31 -8.18 33.02
C HIS A 717 -30.12 -8.22 32.05
N LEU A 718 -28.92 -8.00 32.59
CA LEU A 718 -27.69 -7.99 31.79
C LEU A 718 -27.22 -9.42 31.50
N VAL A 719 -26.93 -9.70 30.23
CA VAL A 719 -26.42 -10.99 29.77
C VAL A 719 -25.10 -10.80 29.03
N ASN A 720 -24.11 -11.60 29.39
CA ASN A 720 -22.80 -11.72 28.74
C ASN A 720 -22.85 -12.82 27.70
N VAL A 721 -22.81 -12.47 26.42
CA VAL A 721 -22.89 -13.44 25.33
C VAL A 721 -21.48 -13.68 24.77
N PRO A 722 -20.95 -14.92 24.81
CA PRO A 722 -19.68 -15.25 24.16
C PRO A 722 -19.83 -15.20 22.64
N SER A 723 -18.73 -15.08 21.91
CA SER A 723 -18.75 -15.13 20.44
C SER A 723 -19.24 -16.49 19.93
N PHE A 724 -19.98 -16.48 18.83
CA PHE A 724 -20.51 -17.68 18.20
C PHE A 724 -20.77 -17.43 16.72
N TYR A 725 -21.04 -18.49 15.96
CA TYR A 725 -21.56 -18.34 14.61
C TYR A 725 -23.04 -18.66 14.58
N LEU A 726 -23.80 -17.90 13.80
CA LEU A 726 -25.22 -18.13 13.56
C LEU A 726 -25.47 -18.12 12.06
N SER A 727 -26.29 -19.06 11.57
CA SER A 727 -26.71 -19.09 10.15
C SER A 727 -27.22 -17.72 9.68
N GLN A 728 -26.98 -17.33 8.43
CA GLN A 728 -27.36 -15.99 7.95
C GLN A 728 -28.87 -15.78 7.81
N THR A 729 -29.60 -16.87 7.59
CA THR A 729 -31.05 -16.95 7.40
C THR A 729 -31.60 -18.16 8.16
N PRO A 730 -32.92 -18.27 8.39
CA PRO A 730 -33.55 -19.54 8.71
C PRO A 730 -33.13 -20.66 7.75
N ILE A 731 -33.03 -21.88 8.27
CA ILE A 731 -32.67 -23.05 7.45
C ILE A 731 -33.68 -23.19 6.33
N THR A 732 -33.20 -23.30 5.09
CA THR A 732 -34.05 -23.39 3.91
C THR A 732 -34.54 -24.81 3.68
N GLN A 733 -35.61 -24.96 2.91
CA GLN A 733 -36.11 -26.28 2.50
C GLN A 733 -35.06 -27.08 1.70
N ALA A 734 -34.21 -26.40 0.92
CA ALA A 734 -33.09 -27.04 0.22
C ALA A 734 -32.04 -27.57 1.21
N GLN A 735 -31.58 -26.74 2.15
CA GLN A 735 -30.61 -27.13 3.18
C GLN A 735 -31.15 -28.26 4.05
N TRP A 736 -32.42 -28.19 4.47
CA TRP A 736 -33.14 -29.25 5.18
C TRP A 736 -33.05 -30.58 4.44
N LYS A 737 -33.48 -30.59 3.17
CA LYS A 737 -33.57 -31.80 2.35
C LYS A 737 -32.21 -32.50 2.20
N VAL A 738 -31.12 -31.75 2.07
CA VAL A 738 -29.76 -32.31 1.98
C VAL A 738 -29.43 -33.10 3.24
N ILE A 739 -29.56 -32.50 4.43
CA ILE A 739 -29.24 -33.17 5.70
C ILE A 739 -30.23 -34.28 6.05
N ALA A 740 -31.54 -34.05 5.80
CA ALA A 740 -32.58 -35.02 6.08
C ALA A 740 -32.42 -36.31 5.24
N SER A 741 -31.92 -36.19 4.00
CA SER A 741 -31.69 -37.34 3.10
C SER A 741 -30.52 -38.24 3.50
N ARG A 742 -29.65 -37.78 4.40
CA ARG A 742 -28.45 -38.50 4.84
C ARG A 742 -28.78 -39.45 5.98
N GLU A 743 -29.35 -40.60 5.65
CA GLU A 743 -29.67 -41.66 6.61
C GLU A 743 -28.41 -42.19 7.33
N ASP A 744 -27.23 -42.07 6.71
CA ASP A 744 -25.92 -42.38 7.31
C ASP A 744 -25.58 -41.51 8.53
N LEU A 745 -26.13 -40.30 8.58
CA LEU A 745 -25.89 -39.33 9.63
C LEU A 745 -26.90 -39.40 10.78
N LYS A 746 -28.00 -40.15 10.63
CA LYS A 746 -29.06 -40.30 11.64
C LYS A 746 -28.51 -40.54 13.06
N VAL A 747 -29.13 -39.88 14.04
CA VAL A 747 -28.78 -40.01 15.46
C VAL A 747 -29.92 -40.65 16.24
N GLU A 748 -31.08 -40.01 16.36
CA GLU A 748 -32.22 -40.50 17.14
C GLU A 748 -33.43 -40.84 16.25
N GLN A 749 -33.78 -39.98 15.30
CA GLN A 749 -35.04 -40.11 14.54
C GLN A 749 -34.91 -39.85 13.05
N ASP A 750 -35.90 -40.34 12.29
CA ASP A 750 -36.01 -40.07 10.86
C ASP A 750 -36.56 -38.67 10.62
N LEU A 751 -36.03 -37.97 9.62
CA LEU A 751 -36.49 -36.65 9.22
C LEU A 751 -37.31 -36.77 7.93
N GLN A 752 -38.53 -36.23 7.94
CA GLN A 752 -39.31 -36.09 6.71
C GLN A 752 -38.56 -35.17 5.73
N LEU A 753 -38.39 -35.59 4.48
CA LEU A 753 -37.60 -34.82 3.49
C LEU A 753 -38.22 -33.47 3.11
N GLU A 754 -39.54 -33.37 3.08
CA GLU A 754 -40.27 -32.18 2.64
C GLU A 754 -41.45 -31.84 3.58
N PRO A 755 -41.19 -31.50 4.85
CA PRO A 755 -42.23 -31.33 5.87
C PRO A 755 -43.09 -30.08 5.65
N SER A 756 -42.49 -29.06 5.04
CA SER A 756 -43.05 -27.71 4.90
C SER A 756 -44.36 -27.64 4.11
N ASN A 757 -45.32 -26.88 4.61
CA ASN A 757 -46.58 -26.56 3.94
C ASN A 757 -46.36 -25.71 2.67
N PHE A 758 -45.56 -24.65 2.77
CA PHE A 758 -45.34 -23.68 1.69
C PHE A 758 -44.10 -24.05 0.88
N LYS A 759 -44.28 -24.63 -0.30
CA LYS A 759 -43.17 -25.17 -1.09
C LYS A 759 -42.29 -24.10 -1.75
N GLY A 760 -40.97 -24.31 -1.70
CA GLY A 760 -39.96 -23.59 -2.48
C GLY A 760 -38.57 -23.73 -1.88
N LYS A 761 -37.56 -24.07 -2.71
CA LYS A 761 -36.18 -24.38 -2.28
C LYS A 761 -35.60 -23.38 -1.26
N ASN A 762 -35.75 -22.08 -1.54
CA ASN A 762 -35.16 -21.00 -0.73
C ASN A 762 -36.10 -20.44 0.35
N ARG A 763 -37.26 -21.07 0.59
CA ARG A 763 -38.14 -20.72 1.71
C ARG A 763 -37.60 -21.35 2.98
N PRO A 764 -37.89 -20.76 4.16
CA PRO A 764 -37.59 -21.43 5.43
C PRO A 764 -38.28 -22.80 5.46
N VAL A 765 -37.59 -23.78 6.04
CA VAL A 765 -38.24 -25.02 6.43
C VAL A 765 -39.20 -24.72 7.59
N GLU A 766 -40.45 -25.11 7.43
CA GLU A 766 -41.47 -25.08 8.48
C GLU A 766 -42.20 -26.43 8.60
N LYS A 767 -43.09 -26.56 9.60
CA LYS A 767 -43.63 -27.84 10.12
C LYS A 767 -42.54 -28.79 10.58
N VAL A 768 -41.56 -28.26 11.31
CA VAL A 768 -40.52 -29.06 11.96
C VAL A 768 -40.64 -28.92 13.47
N SER A 769 -40.61 -30.04 14.17
CA SER A 769 -40.64 -30.04 15.63
C SER A 769 -39.28 -29.61 16.20
N TRP A 770 -39.24 -29.29 17.49
CA TRP A 770 -37.98 -28.96 18.16
C TRP A 770 -37.01 -30.15 18.12
N GLU A 771 -37.54 -31.37 18.31
CA GLU A 771 -36.76 -32.61 18.26
C GLU A 771 -36.17 -32.85 16.87
N GLU A 772 -36.93 -32.56 15.82
CA GLU A 772 -36.47 -32.69 14.44
C GLU A 772 -35.41 -31.63 14.09
N ALA A 773 -35.54 -30.41 14.61
CA ALA A 773 -34.54 -29.37 14.48
C ALA A 773 -33.23 -29.70 15.22
N VAL A 774 -33.32 -30.32 16.40
CA VAL A 774 -32.17 -30.86 17.14
C VAL A 774 -31.50 -32.01 16.37
N GLU A 775 -32.28 -32.97 15.87
CA GLU A 775 -31.76 -34.06 15.02
C GLU A 775 -31.03 -33.50 13.79
N PHE A 776 -31.58 -32.47 13.12
CA PHE A 776 -30.89 -31.79 12.02
C PHE A 776 -29.52 -31.23 12.45
N CYS A 777 -29.46 -30.55 13.60
CA CYS A 777 -28.21 -29.99 14.13
C CYS A 777 -27.19 -31.09 14.48
N GLN A 778 -27.65 -32.21 15.05
CA GLN A 778 -26.81 -33.36 15.37
C GLN A 778 -26.25 -34.03 14.10
N ARG A 779 -27.07 -34.21 13.07
CA ARG A 779 -26.64 -34.73 11.76
C ARG A 779 -25.61 -33.81 11.10
N LEU A 780 -25.86 -32.50 11.11
CA LEU A 780 -24.93 -31.50 10.60
C LEU A 780 -23.61 -31.51 11.39
N SER A 781 -23.68 -31.68 12.71
CA SER A 781 -22.49 -31.79 13.56
C SER A 781 -21.66 -33.03 13.22
N LYS A 782 -22.33 -34.18 13.05
CA LYS A 782 -21.69 -35.45 12.69
C LYS A 782 -21.04 -35.38 11.30
N TRP A 783 -21.64 -34.66 10.36
CA TRP A 783 -21.07 -34.46 9.03
C TRP A 783 -19.84 -33.56 9.06
N THR A 784 -19.96 -32.39 9.67
CA THR A 784 -18.96 -31.32 9.56
C THR A 784 -17.84 -31.44 10.60
N GLY A 785 -18.06 -32.22 11.66
CA GLY A 785 -17.17 -32.28 12.82
C GLY A 785 -17.24 -31.06 13.74
N LYS A 786 -18.16 -30.12 13.50
CA LYS A 786 -18.38 -28.92 14.34
C LYS A 786 -19.60 -29.10 15.23
N GLY A 787 -19.61 -28.50 16.42
CA GLY A 787 -20.74 -28.58 17.36
C GLY A 787 -21.90 -27.65 16.98
N TYR A 788 -22.73 -28.07 16.03
CA TYR A 788 -23.96 -27.38 15.64
C TYR A 788 -25.12 -27.67 16.59
N LYS A 789 -25.86 -26.62 16.95
CA LYS A 789 -27.03 -26.68 17.85
C LYS A 789 -28.00 -25.54 17.57
N LEU A 790 -29.16 -25.56 18.21
CA LEU A 790 -30.08 -24.43 18.24
C LEU A 790 -29.48 -23.29 19.07
N PRO A 791 -29.76 -22.01 18.75
CA PRO A 791 -29.33 -20.90 19.59
C PRO A 791 -30.07 -20.93 20.94
N SER A 792 -29.38 -20.52 22.00
CA SER A 792 -30.08 -20.15 23.23
C SER A 792 -30.95 -18.91 22.99
N GLU A 793 -31.99 -18.74 23.79
CA GLU A 793 -32.90 -17.61 23.75
C GLU A 793 -32.11 -16.29 23.88
N ALA A 794 -31.14 -16.27 24.78
CA ALA A 794 -30.24 -15.14 25.00
C ALA A 794 -29.38 -14.82 23.77
N LYS A 795 -28.75 -15.85 23.15
CA LYS A 795 -27.96 -15.67 21.92
C LYS A 795 -28.82 -15.18 20.76
N TRP A 796 -30.05 -15.69 20.66
CA TRP A 796 -31.00 -15.27 19.64
C TRP A 796 -31.38 -13.80 19.78
N GLU A 797 -31.77 -13.35 20.99
CA GLU A 797 -32.17 -11.96 21.21
C GLU A 797 -31.00 -10.99 21.03
N TYR A 798 -29.82 -11.36 21.53
CA TYR A 798 -28.59 -10.59 21.30
C TYR A 798 -28.32 -10.41 19.80
N ALA A 799 -28.37 -11.51 19.06
CA ALA A 799 -28.17 -11.51 17.62
C ALA A 799 -29.23 -10.69 16.89
N CYS A 800 -30.50 -10.77 17.31
CA CYS A 800 -31.62 -10.03 16.75
C CYS A 800 -31.45 -8.52 16.93
N ARG A 801 -31.19 -8.06 18.16
CA ARG A 801 -31.02 -6.64 18.49
C ARG A 801 -29.82 -6.02 17.80
N SER A 802 -28.74 -6.78 17.62
CA SER A 802 -27.54 -6.36 16.86
C SER A 802 -26.96 -5.01 17.30
N VAL A 803 -26.86 -4.80 18.62
CA VAL A 803 -26.34 -3.54 19.17
C VAL A 803 -24.82 -3.51 19.01
N ILE A 804 -24.34 -2.83 17.96
CA ILE A 804 -22.89 -2.75 17.62
C ILE A 804 -22.09 -1.96 18.68
N ASN A 805 -22.73 -1.02 19.39
CA ASN A 805 -22.07 -0.08 20.32
C ASN A 805 -22.40 -0.38 21.80
N SER A 806 -22.62 -1.63 22.17
CA SER A 806 -22.84 -1.97 23.58
C SER A 806 -21.60 -1.54 24.43
N PRO A 807 -21.79 -0.92 25.60
CA PRO A 807 -20.76 -0.20 26.39
C PRO A 807 -19.56 -1.04 26.84
N SER A 808 -19.59 -2.36 26.66
CA SER A 808 -18.40 -3.21 26.84
C SER A 808 -17.23 -2.81 25.92
N SER A 809 -17.50 -1.98 24.91
CA SER A 809 -16.53 -1.57 23.88
C SER A 809 -15.84 -0.23 24.15
N VAL A 810 -16.39 0.65 25.01
CA VAL A 810 -15.95 2.05 25.02
C VAL A 810 -15.39 2.53 26.36
N ASN A 811 -15.95 2.23 27.55
CA ASN A 811 -15.52 2.95 28.77
C ASN A 811 -15.50 2.21 30.13
N ASN A 812 -15.69 0.88 30.23
CA ASN A 812 -15.75 0.16 31.54
C ASN A 812 -16.77 0.71 32.57
N GLU A 813 -17.58 1.72 32.21
CA GLU A 813 -18.74 2.12 32.98
C GLU A 813 -19.89 1.19 32.64
N GLU A 814 -20.36 0.46 33.64
CA GLU A 814 -21.56 -0.36 33.54
C GLU A 814 -22.74 0.58 33.23
N LEU A 815 -23.26 0.55 31.99
CA LEU A 815 -24.45 1.34 31.67
C LEU A 815 -25.55 0.92 32.62
N THR A 816 -26.10 1.89 33.33
CA THR A 816 -27.31 1.65 34.10
C THR A 816 -28.42 1.20 33.16
N LEU A 817 -29.29 0.32 33.63
CA LEU A 817 -30.49 -0.13 32.91
C LEU A 817 -31.26 1.04 32.27
N LYS A 818 -31.33 2.17 32.96
CA LYS A 818 -31.99 3.39 32.49
C LYS A 818 -31.30 4.00 31.27
N GLN A 819 -29.97 4.09 31.26
CA GLN A 819 -29.22 4.61 30.11
C GLN A 819 -29.34 3.67 28.91
N TRP A 820 -29.26 2.34 29.15
CA TRP A 820 -29.47 1.37 28.08
C TRP A 820 -30.83 1.55 27.41
N ASN A 821 -31.89 1.68 28.22
CA ASN A 821 -33.24 1.83 27.72
C ASN A 821 -33.46 3.12 26.93
N GLN A 822 -32.73 4.19 27.26
CA GLN A 822 -32.80 5.45 26.52
C GLN A 822 -32.05 5.43 25.19
N GLN A 823 -30.93 4.70 25.13
CA GLN A 823 -29.99 4.79 24.00
C GLN A 823 -30.09 3.62 23.02
N TYR A 824 -30.35 2.41 23.49
CA TYR A 824 -30.20 1.18 22.70
C TYR A 824 -31.45 0.34 22.59
N HIS A 825 -32.40 0.47 23.53
CA HIS A 825 -33.61 -0.34 23.49
C HIS A 825 -34.55 0.13 22.38
N GLN A 826 -34.84 -0.79 21.46
CA GLN A 826 -35.83 -0.62 20.39
C GLN A 826 -36.66 -1.92 20.28
N PRO A 827 -37.97 -1.84 20.00
CA PRO A 827 -38.82 -3.01 19.80
C PRO A 827 -38.35 -3.91 18.65
N PHE A 828 -37.76 -3.33 17.60
CA PHE A 828 -37.22 -4.02 16.44
C PHE A 828 -35.81 -3.51 16.14
N HIS A 829 -34.95 -4.32 15.49
CA HIS A 829 -33.63 -3.85 15.08
C HIS A 829 -33.70 -2.73 14.02
N PHE A 830 -34.84 -2.62 13.32
CA PHE A 830 -35.14 -1.54 12.39
C PHE A 830 -35.54 -0.23 13.11
N GLY A 831 -35.80 -0.26 14.42
CA GLY A 831 -36.26 0.88 15.21
C GLY A 831 -37.64 0.65 15.84
N PRO A 832 -38.49 1.67 15.92
CA PRO A 832 -39.72 1.65 16.72
C PRO A 832 -40.89 0.91 16.06
N THR A 833 -40.82 0.57 14.76
CA THR A 833 -41.90 -0.12 14.06
C THR A 833 -41.42 -1.02 12.90
N LEU A 834 -42.34 -1.81 12.34
CA LEU A 834 -42.13 -2.66 11.16
C LEU A 834 -43.03 -2.25 10.01
N THR A 835 -42.61 -2.51 8.77
CA THR A 835 -43.48 -2.40 7.59
C THR A 835 -43.39 -3.64 6.72
N SER A 836 -44.41 -3.87 5.89
CA SER A 836 -44.39 -4.97 4.89
C SER A 836 -43.23 -4.92 3.89
N LYS A 837 -42.46 -3.82 3.85
CA LYS A 837 -41.27 -3.64 3.00
C LYS A 837 -39.97 -4.14 3.63
N ILE A 838 -39.95 -4.36 4.95
CA ILE A 838 -38.73 -4.73 5.70
C ILE A 838 -38.89 -6.04 6.48
N ALA A 839 -40.11 -6.57 6.59
CA ALA A 839 -40.41 -7.83 7.27
C ALA A 839 -41.63 -8.53 6.64
N ASN A 840 -41.74 -9.86 6.86
CA ASN A 840 -42.90 -10.64 6.45
C ASN A 840 -43.74 -11.06 7.67
N TYR A 841 -44.83 -10.36 7.92
CA TYR A 841 -45.74 -10.59 9.05
C TYR A 841 -47.18 -10.27 8.63
N ARG A 842 -48.12 -10.28 9.58
CA ARG A 842 -49.50 -9.84 9.37
C ARG A 842 -49.61 -8.31 9.27
N ALA A 843 -49.19 -7.78 8.11
CA ALA A 843 -49.05 -6.34 7.88
C ALA A 843 -50.35 -5.57 7.67
N ASP A 844 -51.53 -6.20 7.70
CA ASP A 844 -52.83 -5.51 7.85
C ASP A 844 -53.08 -5.00 9.28
N LYS A 845 -52.12 -5.25 10.19
CA LYS A 845 -52.06 -4.70 11.55
C LYS A 845 -50.80 -3.86 11.72
N THR A 846 -50.90 -2.83 12.56
CA THR A 846 -49.83 -1.88 12.84
C THR A 846 -49.38 -1.97 14.29
N PHE A 847 -48.12 -1.65 14.55
CA PHE A 847 -47.52 -1.54 15.87
C PHE A 847 -47.46 -0.09 16.35
N ALA A 848 -47.13 0.86 15.48
CA ALA A 848 -47.06 2.29 15.76
C ALA A 848 -47.92 3.07 14.75
N ASP A 849 -47.40 4.16 14.19
CA ASP A 849 -48.09 5.08 13.28
C ASP A 849 -47.87 4.73 11.80
N GLU A 850 -47.31 3.56 11.51
CA GLU A 850 -47.04 3.13 10.13
C GLU A 850 -48.34 2.79 9.36
N PRO A 851 -48.35 2.92 8.03
CA PRO A 851 -49.48 2.50 7.23
C PRO A 851 -49.59 0.96 7.17
N THR A 852 -50.81 0.45 7.14
CA THR A 852 -51.07 -0.97 6.85
C THR A 852 -50.47 -1.38 5.51
N GLY A 853 -49.83 -2.55 5.48
CA GLY A 853 -49.18 -3.13 4.31
C GLY A 853 -49.82 -4.41 3.80
N GLN A 854 -49.13 -5.09 2.89
CA GLN A 854 -49.59 -6.33 2.29
C GLN A 854 -49.40 -7.52 3.25
N TYR A 855 -50.50 -8.10 3.73
CA TYR A 855 -50.46 -9.38 4.43
C TYR A 855 -50.36 -10.54 3.43
N ARG A 856 -49.17 -11.18 3.37
CA ARG A 856 -48.83 -12.17 2.34
C ARG A 856 -49.46 -13.55 2.54
N LYS A 857 -49.87 -13.88 3.77
CA LYS A 857 -50.52 -15.17 4.13
C LYS A 857 -49.69 -16.43 3.83
N LYS A 858 -48.36 -16.30 3.74
CA LYS A 858 -47.42 -17.39 3.52
C LYS A 858 -46.00 -16.95 3.87
N THR A 859 -45.10 -17.91 4.04
CA THR A 859 -43.65 -17.67 4.05
C THR A 859 -43.21 -17.02 2.73
N ILE A 860 -42.01 -16.46 2.69
CA ILE A 860 -41.34 -16.04 1.46
C ILE A 860 -39.92 -16.61 1.43
N PRO A 861 -39.22 -16.60 0.28
CA PRO A 861 -37.81 -16.93 0.25
C PRO A 861 -37.04 -16.12 1.31
N VAL A 862 -36.01 -16.71 1.90
CA VAL A 862 -35.17 -16.04 2.90
C VAL A 862 -34.33 -14.92 2.27
N GLY A 863 -33.87 -13.98 3.08
CA GLY A 863 -32.93 -12.93 2.66
C GLY A 863 -33.50 -11.89 1.70
N GLN A 864 -34.82 -11.68 1.70
CA GLN A 864 -35.50 -10.73 0.78
C GLN A 864 -35.52 -9.29 1.28
N PHE A 865 -35.28 -9.08 2.58
CA PHE A 865 -35.27 -7.77 3.22
C PHE A 865 -33.85 -7.39 3.66
N SER A 866 -33.66 -6.17 4.16
CA SER A 866 -32.36 -5.75 4.69
C SER A 866 -31.97 -6.56 5.93
N PRO A 867 -30.69 -6.96 6.07
CA PRO A 867 -30.21 -7.63 7.27
C PRO A 867 -30.10 -6.65 8.45
N ASN A 868 -29.99 -7.19 9.65
CA ASN A 868 -29.64 -6.42 10.84
C ASN A 868 -28.15 -6.06 10.87
N ALA A 869 -27.72 -5.37 11.93
CA ALA A 869 -26.37 -4.81 12.00
C ALA A 869 -25.25 -5.86 12.06
N PHE A 870 -25.56 -7.10 12.46
CA PHE A 870 -24.65 -8.25 12.40
C PHE A 870 -24.69 -9.00 11.07
N GLY A 871 -25.55 -8.62 10.13
CA GLY A 871 -25.65 -9.30 8.83
C GLY A 871 -26.62 -10.48 8.79
N LEU A 872 -27.54 -10.57 9.76
CA LEU A 872 -28.56 -11.61 9.83
C LEU A 872 -29.87 -11.14 9.19
N TYR A 873 -30.49 -12.01 8.41
CA TYR A 873 -31.77 -11.75 7.75
C TYR A 873 -32.92 -12.44 8.48
N ASP A 874 -34.12 -11.89 8.26
CA ASP A 874 -35.41 -12.45 8.66
C ASP A 874 -35.59 -12.64 10.18
N MET A 875 -34.88 -11.87 11.01
CA MET A 875 -35.00 -11.91 12.48
C MET A 875 -36.37 -11.40 13.01
N HIS A 876 -37.17 -10.78 12.13
CA HIS A 876 -38.52 -10.28 12.43
C HIS A 876 -39.53 -10.82 11.41
N GLY A 877 -40.27 -11.86 11.78
CA GLY A 877 -41.28 -12.50 10.94
C GLY A 877 -40.75 -13.63 10.05
N ASN A 878 -41.47 -13.90 8.97
CA ASN A 878 -41.36 -15.09 8.10
C ASN A 878 -41.73 -16.38 8.83
N VAL A 879 -40.93 -16.84 9.81
CA VAL A 879 -41.22 -18.00 10.66
C VAL A 879 -40.73 -17.74 12.08
N TRP A 880 -41.43 -18.28 13.08
CA TRP A 880 -40.88 -18.46 14.42
C TRP A 880 -39.69 -19.40 14.37
N GLU A 881 -38.77 -19.23 15.31
CA GLU A 881 -37.52 -19.99 15.34
C GLU A 881 -37.33 -20.68 16.69
N TRP A 882 -37.10 -21.99 16.65
CA TRP A 882 -36.79 -22.79 17.84
C TRP A 882 -35.49 -22.34 18.52
N CYS A 883 -35.57 -22.14 19.84
CA CYS A 883 -34.42 -22.00 20.73
C CYS A 883 -34.20 -23.28 21.56
N GLU A 884 -33.00 -23.42 22.12
CA GLU A 884 -32.64 -24.57 22.96
C GLU A 884 -33.41 -24.61 24.31
N ASP A 885 -33.73 -23.42 24.83
CA ASP A 885 -34.27 -23.15 26.16
C ASP A 885 -35.67 -23.76 26.41
N ASP A 886 -35.86 -24.20 27.64
CA ASP A 886 -37.18 -24.53 28.19
C ASP A 886 -37.95 -23.24 28.52
N TYR A 887 -39.27 -23.34 28.59
CA TYR A 887 -40.10 -22.19 28.94
C TYR A 887 -40.11 -21.89 30.44
N HIS A 888 -39.81 -20.62 30.78
CA HIS A 888 -40.00 -20.04 32.12
C HIS A 888 -40.92 -18.83 32.05
N SER A 889 -41.73 -18.63 33.10
CA SER A 889 -42.75 -17.56 33.15
C SER A 889 -42.19 -16.14 33.22
N SER A 890 -40.89 -15.99 33.45
CA SER A 890 -40.12 -14.74 33.53
C SER A 890 -38.63 -15.07 33.40
N TYR A 891 -37.78 -14.05 33.29
CA TYR A 891 -36.32 -14.12 33.41
C TYR A 891 -35.80 -14.10 34.86
N ASP A 892 -36.68 -14.30 35.85
CA ASP A 892 -36.24 -14.38 37.25
C ASP A 892 -35.41 -15.65 37.48
N GLY A 893 -34.10 -15.50 37.67
CA GLY A 893 -33.15 -16.61 37.76
C GLY A 893 -32.58 -17.07 36.41
N ALA A 894 -32.78 -16.32 35.33
CA ALA A 894 -32.23 -16.65 34.02
C ALA A 894 -30.69 -16.63 34.01
N PRO A 895 -30.03 -17.50 33.20
CA PRO A 895 -28.59 -17.46 33.00
C PRO A 895 -28.11 -16.12 32.41
N ASN A 896 -26.98 -15.63 32.90
CA ASN A 896 -26.39 -14.35 32.47
C ASN A 896 -25.15 -14.52 31.59
N ASP A 897 -24.85 -15.73 31.12
CA ASP A 897 -23.65 -16.09 30.34
C ASP A 897 -23.97 -16.53 28.90
N GLY A 898 -25.22 -16.32 28.47
CA GLY A 898 -25.72 -16.71 27.16
C GLY A 898 -25.90 -18.22 26.98
N SER A 899 -25.77 -19.04 28.03
CA SER A 899 -26.17 -20.44 28.00
C SER A 899 -27.70 -20.58 27.90
N ALA A 900 -28.17 -21.73 27.43
CA ALA A 900 -29.59 -22.03 27.38
C ALA A 900 -30.12 -22.35 28.79
N TRP A 901 -31.31 -21.85 29.11
CA TRP A 901 -32.00 -22.15 30.36
C TRP A 901 -32.76 -23.47 30.24
N ILE A 902 -32.17 -24.55 30.78
CA ILE A 902 -32.70 -25.91 30.68
C ILE A 902 -33.08 -26.41 32.08
N ASP A 903 -34.27 -26.99 32.21
CA ASP A 903 -34.71 -27.61 33.46
C ASP A 903 -34.17 -29.04 33.60
N GLU A 904 -33.80 -29.43 34.83
CA GLU A 904 -33.33 -30.80 35.13
C GLU A 904 -34.36 -31.88 34.76
N ASN A 905 -35.65 -31.53 34.73
CA ASN A 905 -36.76 -32.39 34.34
C ASN A 905 -37.38 -31.99 32.99
N SER A 906 -36.53 -31.66 32.01
CA SER A 906 -36.85 -31.29 30.60
C SER A 906 -38.34 -31.08 30.34
N THR A 907 -38.76 -29.82 30.34
CA THR A 907 -40.16 -29.50 30.09
C THR A 907 -40.55 -29.89 28.66
N ARG A 908 -41.85 -30.12 28.43
CA ARG A 908 -42.38 -30.34 27.08
C ARG A 908 -42.40 -29.07 26.24
N THR A 909 -42.15 -27.91 26.83
CA THR A 909 -42.44 -26.61 26.23
C THR A 909 -41.14 -25.87 25.94
N LYS A 910 -40.93 -25.50 24.68
CA LYS A 910 -39.71 -24.87 24.19
C LYS A 910 -39.99 -23.45 23.71
N ILE A 911 -38.96 -22.61 23.77
CA ILE A 911 -39.05 -21.20 23.39
C ILE A 911 -38.97 -21.04 21.86
N LEU A 912 -39.80 -20.12 21.36
CA LEU A 912 -39.84 -19.64 19.99
C LEU A 912 -39.58 -18.13 19.93
N ARG A 913 -38.76 -17.68 18.99
CA ARG A 913 -38.45 -16.24 18.79
C ARG A 913 -38.68 -15.75 17.34
N GLY A 914 -38.83 -14.43 17.17
CA GLY A 914 -38.86 -13.74 15.87
C GLY A 914 -40.24 -13.40 15.29
N GLY A 915 -41.29 -14.14 15.65
CA GLY A 915 -42.61 -14.00 15.02
C GLY A 915 -42.69 -14.68 13.66
N GLY A 916 -43.89 -14.80 13.10
CA GLY A 916 -44.11 -15.48 11.83
C GLY A 916 -44.97 -14.69 10.85
N TRP A 917 -45.07 -15.18 9.61
CA TRP A 917 -45.83 -14.54 8.54
C TRP A 917 -47.30 -14.25 8.88
N ILE A 918 -47.90 -15.00 9.82
CA ILE A 918 -49.30 -14.89 10.24
C ILE A 918 -49.54 -13.98 11.46
N TYR A 919 -48.47 -13.56 12.15
CA TYR A 919 -48.59 -12.86 13.42
C TYR A 919 -48.58 -11.35 13.28
N ASN A 920 -49.33 -10.69 14.16
CA ASN A 920 -49.32 -9.23 14.32
C ASN A 920 -47.91 -8.74 14.67
N PRO A 921 -47.55 -7.50 14.32
CA PRO A 921 -46.17 -7.01 14.48
C PRO A 921 -45.68 -7.00 15.94
N HIS A 922 -46.56 -6.90 16.94
CA HIS A 922 -46.14 -6.92 18.36
C HIS A 922 -45.57 -8.28 18.82
N TYR A 923 -45.89 -9.36 18.09
CA TYR A 923 -45.29 -10.69 18.26
C TYR A 923 -43.92 -10.82 17.59
N CYS A 924 -43.56 -9.89 16.70
CA CYS A 924 -42.28 -9.91 15.98
C CYS A 924 -41.18 -9.08 16.68
N ARG A 925 -41.44 -8.54 17.88
CA ARG A 925 -40.46 -7.74 18.62
C ARG A 925 -39.26 -8.58 19.02
N SER A 926 -38.09 -7.95 19.12
CA SER A 926 -36.84 -8.58 19.53
C SER A 926 -36.97 -9.32 20.86
N ALA A 927 -37.75 -8.79 21.80
CA ALA A 927 -37.94 -9.35 23.14
C ALA A 927 -39.14 -10.30 23.28
N PHE A 928 -40.01 -10.38 22.26
CA PHE A 928 -41.21 -11.21 22.39
C PHE A 928 -40.83 -12.68 22.51
N ARG A 929 -41.40 -13.35 23.51
CA ARG A 929 -41.21 -14.78 23.78
C ARG A 929 -42.49 -15.52 23.44
N ASN A 930 -42.39 -16.51 22.57
CA ASN A 930 -43.48 -17.46 22.34
C ASN A 930 -43.04 -18.84 22.81
N LEU A 931 -44.01 -19.74 22.97
CA LEU A 931 -43.79 -21.11 23.41
C LEU A 931 -44.58 -22.07 22.55
N SER A 932 -44.04 -23.27 22.35
CA SER A 932 -44.76 -24.38 21.74
C SER A 932 -44.24 -25.71 22.28
N ASN A 933 -45.03 -26.76 22.16
CA ASN A 933 -44.59 -28.08 22.60
C ASN A 933 -43.48 -28.58 21.67
N ARG A 934 -42.49 -29.28 22.23
CA ARG A 934 -41.32 -29.77 21.48
C ARG A 934 -41.65 -30.72 20.33
N ASP A 935 -42.85 -31.32 20.33
CA ASP A 935 -43.38 -32.25 19.32
C ASP A 935 -44.36 -31.60 18.32
N ASN A 936 -44.61 -30.30 18.40
CA ASN A 936 -45.53 -29.60 17.49
C ASN A 936 -44.93 -29.34 16.09
N HIS A 937 -45.75 -29.47 15.05
CA HIS A 937 -45.38 -29.21 13.64
C HIS A 937 -46.23 -28.08 13.02
N GLU A 938 -45.99 -26.85 13.45
CA GLU A 938 -46.72 -25.66 12.99
C GLU A 938 -46.13 -25.10 11.68
N ASN A 939 -46.99 -24.55 10.80
CA ASN A 939 -46.62 -24.15 9.43
C ASN A 939 -45.99 -22.74 9.31
N ASP A 940 -45.60 -22.21 10.44
CA ASP A 940 -44.97 -20.92 10.67
C ASP A 940 -43.84 -21.05 11.69
N VAL A 941 -43.43 -22.27 12.06
CA VAL A 941 -42.30 -22.56 12.94
C VAL A 941 -41.20 -23.27 12.17
N GLY A 942 -40.01 -22.68 12.18
CA GLY A 942 -38.75 -23.20 11.65
C GLY A 942 -37.62 -23.03 12.65
N PHE A 943 -36.37 -22.89 12.18
CA PHE A 943 -35.22 -22.69 13.07
C PHE A 943 -33.99 -22.16 12.32
N ARG A 944 -33.01 -21.73 13.12
CA ARG A 944 -31.64 -21.38 12.72
C ARG A 944 -30.66 -22.24 13.48
N VAL A 945 -29.52 -22.51 12.86
CA VAL A 945 -28.42 -23.22 13.52
C VAL A 945 -27.35 -22.25 13.97
N MET A 946 -26.75 -22.56 15.11
CA MET A 946 -25.54 -21.94 15.59
C MET A 946 -24.43 -22.98 15.76
N CYS A 947 -23.18 -22.54 15.78
CA CYS A 947 -22.07 -23.33 16.33
C CYS A 947 -21.21 -22.44 17.22
N ASP A 948 -20.63 -23.01 18.28
CA ASP A 948 -19.76 -22.23 19.16
C ASP A 948 -18.52 -21.77 18.38
N ALA A 949 -18.11 -20.52 18.58
CA ALA A 949 -16.80 -20.07 18.11
C ALA A 949 -15.75 -20.57 19.12
N GLY A 950 -15.57 -21.90 19.20
CA GLY A 950 -14.64 -22.59 20.09
C GLY A 950 -14.71 -22.17 21.57
N LYS A 951 -15.56 -22.83 22.36
CA LYS A 951 -15.27 -23.09 23.79
C LYS A 951 -14.51 -24.42 23.83
N THR A 952 -13.34 -24.49 24.43
CA THR A 952 -12.69 -25.78 24.68
C THR A 952 -12.81 -26.15 26.16
N GLN A 953 -12.87 -27.45 26.41
CA GLN A 953 -12.55 -28.07 27.69
C GLN A 953 -11.05 -28.16 27.86
#